data_AF-A0A928XY56-F1
#
_entry.id   AF-A0A928XY56-F1
#
_cell.length_a   1.000
_cell.length_b   1.000
_cell.length_c   1.000
_cell.angle_alpha   90.00
_cell.angle_beta   90.00
_cell.angle_gamma   90.00
#
_symmetry.space_group_name_H-M   'P 1'
#
loop_
_entity.id
_entity.type
_entity.pdbx_description
1 polymer ?
#
loop_
_entity_poly.entity_id
_entity_poly.type
_entity_poly.pdbx_seq_one_letter_code
_entity_poly.pdbx_strand_id
1 'polypeptide(L)'
;MKTLNLVELLEEKIVPAGIVTVTYSPTGALTVTGDAADNAITITGAPGQLLLSDGLGSGTLFSVNGAAAVANPVINLTAGISSGTMNLGAGSDTVQVNNVTFTGNLAVTDDLGGNDSVVLSDVTGLFVNLNLGTGNDVVQFSGSQINAGSGLGGLLTVNLGAGDNQFTIDNTVALTANAGMTVSAGAGVNTFNLTPNTLSVTGGLTLTNTGLAGLSTQTVNISPTLTGQVSGGVSLTGTNGPHSFTVQAGTNFTVGGGMSVNSGTSNDSLTVANLSIGSGAVFDLGAGNNSLTHNAGALSASTLRWGPASGGSAGNDDIDFSGASLTVAGTNGFTLNLGDGTNTVDFNTGTVSLGGGGNSINAGTGQDTVSIANTSFNATGGLALALGNGLNSASISAPTLAVSALTYTGGTGNDTFNVTSANTSLASLSATTGTGSNTVGVNSNSLTIGNNVTITNTGTAGQTQTIGILTQTGTIGGGISITNSNGNGDMTLQGSTSLTVGGALGVTAGAGDDSLDVANVSLGAAATVNLGAGSNSFDHSAGSFSSTAFTYGTAVGSSGNDTVTFGGTSFATASTSGFTLNLGEGTNQVHFNNGTFAFGGGSTSITGGSGQDTVNLLGAVSSFALPGSFNINLGAGLNTATLAAANLNTGGLSYTGTTGDDTFALTGASATIGAAMNVNTGTGANTINVSAGTLQTQGVTITNTGAAGLNQAITFAATGSATVTSVTITSSNGNSQVSVGGLPGATSFDVAGGVTVTTGSGNDSLTLGLLTTPNTATFNLGAGDNTLTGAGNVSTGSFTYGSGVIGTGADNLTFNGTLNAGTTTFHLGGGSNSITFNATTTLGSSLTVNGGGGSDDVIINSSFSVAGAAALNMGAGANSLIVNSPNFSITSGFGYTGTSGVDLIRIDGALASFGSMNVNTGNGENEMTLWSTATTVGSSIQYTGGTGLDIVELGDFENAGTSLSVGTLVNVQMGDGANALGVIGATVNGSLTANSTLTRRLMADVVRVYESSVGGATNITMGSGTSIVDLQSVTLAAATINTGAGSDMVLLDNISSIAGGSTFNGALSINLGTGDDFLYAGSSPPLAGASNAFNSTVSIDGGTGTDTVLILDPTSPPGSRNNTFASTPTLSNVEVLG
;
A
#
# COMPACT_ATOMS: atom_id res chain seq x y z
N MET A 1 83.43 -51.40 46.60
CA MET A 1 84.61 -51.63 47.46
C MET A 1 85.17 -50.28 47.88
N LYS A 2 84.90 -49.80 49.11
CA LYS A 2 85.85 -49.32 50.13
C LYS A 2 85.10 -48.57 51.24
N THR A 3 85.36 -48.95 52.49
CA THR A 3 84.78 -48.43 53.74
C THR A 3 85.78 -47.49 54.44
N LEU A 4 85.25 -46.65 55.37
CA LEU A 4 85.91 -45.83 56.43
C LEU A 4 86.50 -44.46 55.98
N ASN A 5 86.27 -43.31 56.65
CA ASN A 5 86.11 -43.01 58.08
C ASN A 5 85.14 -41.84 58.38
N LEU A 6 84.59 -41.89 59.59
CA LEU A 6 83.82 -40.87 60.30
C LEU A 6 84.70 -39.62 60.59
N VAL A 7 84.18 -38.41 60.38
CA VAL A 7 84.75 -37.15 60.87
C VAL A 7 83.75 -36.54 61.85
N GLU A 8 84.21 -36.25 63.07
CA GLU A 8 83.46 -35.57 64.14
C GLU A 8 82.94 -34.20 63.69
N LEU A 9 81.71 -33.87 64.09
CA LEU A 9 81.19 -32.51 64.03
C LEU A 9 82.03 -31.62 64.95
N LEU A 10 82.69 -30.60 64.37
CA LEU A 10 83.19 -29.47 65.14
C LEU A 10 82.01 -28.73 65.79
N GLU A 11 82.17 -28.40 67.07
CA GLU A 11 81.23 -27.62 67.88
C GLU A 11 80.85 -26.30 67.17
N GLU A 12 79.56 -25.94 67.30
CA GLU A 12 79.00 -24.71 66.77
C GLU A 12 79.73 -23.52 67.40
N LYS A 13 80.60 -22.89 66.61
CA LYS A 13 81.19 -21.60 66.96
C LYS A 13 80.06 -20.58 66.90
N ILE A 14 79.44 -20.30 68.04
CA ILE A 14 78.50 -19.20 68.23
C ILE A 14 79.17 -17.96 67.62
N VAL A 15 78.65 -17.52 66.48
CA VAL A 15 79.05 -16.30 65.81
C VAL A 15 78.80 -15.17 66.82
N PRO A 16 79.71 -14.19 66.99
CA PRO A 16 79.50 -13.12 67.96
C PRO A 16 78.15 -12.45 67.73
N ALA A 17 77.45 -12.15 68.82
CA ALA A 17 76.33 -11.22 68.82
C ALA A 17 76.66 -9.96 67.99
N GLY A 18 75.76 -9.56 67.10
CA GLY A 18 75.90 -8.33 66.34
C GLY A 18 76.04 -7.12 67.28
N ILE A 19 76.98 -6.22 66.99
CA ILE A 19 77.23 -5.00 67.77
C ILE A 19 76.69 -3.79 67.02
N VAL A 20 75.59 -3.24 67.52
CA VAL A 20 74.99 -2.01 67.03
C VAL A 20 75.65 -0.81 67.70
N THR A 21 76.21 0.10 66.91
CA THR A 21 76.78 1.36 67.40
C THR A 21 75.70 2.42 67.50
N VAL A 22 75.54 3.04 68.67
CA VAL A 22 74.59 4.14 68.88
C VAL A 22 75.33 5.39 69.34
N THR A 23 75.16 6.50 68.62
CA THR A 23 75.69 7.81 68.99
C THR A 23 74.55 8.77 69.28
N TYR A 24 74.59 9.46 70.41
CA TYR A 24 73.68 10.54 70.75
C TYR A 24 74.47 11.82 71.01
N SER A 25 74.30 12.81 70.12
CA SER A 25 74.96 14.12 70.19
C SER A 25 74.27 15.03 71.22
N PRO A 26 75.02 15.92 71.92
CA PRO A 26 74.44 16.98 72.74
C PRO A 26 73.45 17.90 72.00
N THR A 27 73.54 17.97 70.66
CA THR A 27 72.61 18.75 69.82
C THR A 27 71.31 18.01 69.50
N GLY A 28 71.13 16.77 69.96
CA GLY A 28 69.92 15.98 69.77
C GLY A 28 69.96 14.99 68.61
N ALA A 29 71.08 14.85 67.88
CA ALA A 29 71.18 13.88 66.79
C ALA A 29 71.42 12.46 67.35
N LEU A 30 70.54 11.52 66.99
CA LEU A 30 70.65 10.09 67.28
C LEU A 30 71.10 9.36 66.01
N THR A 31 72.23 8.66 66.06
CA THR A 31 72.71 7.80 64.98
C THR A 31 72.81 6.36 65.48
N VAL A 32 72.19 5.42 64.77
CA VAL A 32 72.28 3.98 65.00
C VAL A 32 72.95 3.38 63.77
N THR A 33 73.94 2.51 63.96
CA THR A 33 74.65 1.85 62.87
C THR A 33 74.77 0.38 63.23
N GLY A 34 74.05 -0.48 62.51
CA GLY A 34 74.18 -1.92 62.62
C GLY A 34 75.47 -2.43 61.99
N ASP A 35 75.66 -3.74 62.04
CA ASP A 35 76.87 -4.38 61.54
C ASP A 35 76.61 -5.24 60.30
N ALA A 36 77.16 -6.45 60.25
CA ALA A 36 76.95 -7.38 59.13
C ALA A 36 76.15 -8.62 59.57
N ALA A 37 75.65 -8.63 60.81
CA ALA A 37 74.83 -9.69 61.38
C ALA A 37 73.39 -9.20 61.52
N ASP A 38 72.44 -10.12 61.56
CA ASP A 38 71.04 -9.81 61.83
C ASP A 38 70.91 -9.13 63.21
N ASN A 39 70.51 -7.86 63.22
CA ASN A 39 70.35 -7.06 64.42
C ASN A 39 68.87 -6.87 64.74
N ALA A 40 68.49 -6.99 66.02
CA ALA A 40 67.16 -6.63 66.50
C ALA A 40 67.26 -5.43 67.46
N ILE A 41 66.81 -4.28 66.99
CA ILE A 41 66.98 -2.98 67.64
C ILE A 41 65.60 -2.46 68.05
N THR A 42 65.30 -2.42 69.34
CA THR A 42 64.12 -1.72 69.85
C THR A 42 64.54 -0.45 70.57
N ILE A 43 63.95 0.68 70.18
CA ILE A 43 64.14 2.00 70.79
C ILE A 43 62.80 2.44 71.38
N THR A 44 62.72 2.50 72.71
CA THR A 44 61.51 2.95 73.40
C THR A 44 61.75 4.28 74.08
N GLY A 45 60.94 5.28 73.75
CA GLY A 45 60.98 6.59 74.40
C GLY A 45 60.31 6.58 75.76
N ALA A 46 61.02 7.11 76.76
CA ALA A 46 60.51 7.43 78.09
C ALA A 46 60.79 8.91 78.40
N PRO A 47 60.12 9.53 79.39
CA PRO A 47 60.37 10.92 79.73
C PRO A 47 61.86 11.20 80.01
N GLY A 48 62.53 11.93 79.11
CA GLY A 48 63.95 12.29 79.21
C GLY A 48 64.95 11.15 78.92
N GLN A 49 64.51 9.99 78.44
CA GLN A 49 65.36 8.83 78.20
C GLN A 49 64.98 8.06 76.93
N LEU A 50 65.95 7.38 76.33
CA LEU A 50 65.73 6.30 75.37
C LEU A 50 66.19 4.97 75.98
N LEU A 51 65.33 3.98 75.95
CA LEU A 51 65.68 2.60 76.26
C LEU A 51 65.97 1.87 74.95
N LEU A 52 67.18 1.31 74.85
CA LEU A 52 67.56 0.39 73.78
C LEU A 52 67.47 -1.04 74.30
N SER A 53 66.95 -1.95 73.49
CA SER A 53 66.90 -3.38 73.82
C SER A 53 66.95 -4.25 72.57
N ASP A 54 67.38 -5.49 72.77
CA ASP A 54 67.26 -6.57 71.78
C ASP A 54 65.80 -7.04 71.72
N GLY A 55 65.05 -6.51 70.74
CA GLY A 55 63.60 -6.71 70.63
C GLY A 55 63.17 -8.16 70.40
N LEU A 56 64.07 -8.99 69.86
CA LEU A 56 63.78 -10.38 69.46
C LEU A 56 64.57 -11.41 70.26
N GLY A 57 65.46 -10.98 71.17
CA GLY A 57 66.37 -11.90 71.88
C GLY A 57 67.43 -12.52 70.96
N SER A 58 67.75 -11.85 69.84
CA SER A 58 68.74 -12.21 68.82
C SER A 58 70.18 -12.27 69.34
N GLY A 59 70.44 -11.70 70.51
CA GLY A 59 71.77 -11.49 71.07
C GLY A 59 72.35 -10.11 70.80
N THR A 60 71.67 -9.22 70.08
CA THR A 60 72.17 -7.87 69.71
C THR A 60 72.69 -7.09 70.92
N LEU A 61 73.92 -6.56 70.82
CA LEU A 61 74.55 -5.71 71.83
C LEU A 61 74.70 -4.28 71.31
N PHE A 62 74.61 -3.29 72.20
CA PHE A 62 74.65 -1.87 71.84
C PHE A 62 75.87 -1.16 72.43
N SER A 63 76.70 -0.55 71.58
CA SER A 63 77.80 0.34 71.99
C SER A 63 77.33 1.80 71.92
N VAL A 64 77.06 2.42 73.08
CA VAL A 64 76.55 3.80 73.14
C VAL A 64 77.70 4.80 73.35
N ASN A 65 77.86 5.78 72.45
CA ASN A 65 78.88 6.84 72.50
C ASN A 65 80.32 6.31 72.71
N GLY A 66 80.63 5.13 72.16
CA GLY A 66 81.94 4.46 72.29
C GLY A 66 82.15 3.67 73.58
N ALA A 67 81.12 3.50 74.40
CA ALA A 67 81.16 2.62 75.58
C ALA A 67 81.18 1.13 75.17
N ALA A 68 81.57 0.25 76.10
CA ALA A 68 81.53 -1.20 75.89
C ALA A 68 80.09 -1.66 75.55
N ALA A 69 79.97 -2.60 74.61
CA ALA A 69 78.66 -3.06 74.13
C ALA A 69 77.88 -3.79 75.24
N VAL A 70 76.61 -3.41 75.44
CA VAL A 70 75.71 -4.00 76.44
C VAL A 70 74.33 -4.25 75.84
N ALA A 71 73.58 -5.22 76.39
CA ALA A 71 72.31 -5.65 75.80
C ALA A 71 71.16 -4.63 75.91
N ASN A 72 71.12 -3.82 76.98
CA ASN A 72 70.00 -2.91 77.24
C ASN A 72 70.46 -1.54 77.79
N PRO A 73 71.21 -0.72 77.04
CA PRO A 73 71.63 0.58 77.54
C PRO A 73 70.47 1.59 77.59
N VAL A 74 70.58 2.53 78.53
CA VAL A 74 69.68 3.68 78.64
C VAL A 74 70.45 4.93 78.23
N ILE A 75 69.92 5.69 77.28
CA ILE A 75 70.46 6.99 76.86
C ILE A 75 69.66 8.07 77.59
N ASN A 76 70.32 8.81 78.48
CA ASN A 76 69.72 10.01 79.08
C ASN A 76 69.78 11.16 78.06
N LEU A 77 68.62 11.69 77.68
CA LEU A 77 68.50 12.73 76.68
C LEU A 77 68.84 14.10 77.31
N THR A 78 69.93 14.72 76.87
CA THR A 78 70.31 16.09 77.30
C THR A 78 69.58 17.18 76.50
N ALA A 79 69.01 16.82 75.36
CA ALA A 79 68.15 17.61 74.50
C ALA A 79 67.05 16.70 73.90
N GLY A 80 65.97 17.26 73.38
CA GLY A 80 65.06 16.49 72.52
C GLY A 80 65.81 15.90 71.32
N ILE A 81 65.26 14.85 70.70
CA ILE A 81 65.91 14.24 69.54
C ILE A 81 65.64 15.14 68.33
N SER A 82 66.67 15.77 67.79
CA SER A 82 66.59 16.69 66.64
C SER A 82 66.64 15.97 65.30
N SER A 83 67.22 14.77 65.25
CA SER A 83 67.25 13.92 64.06
C SER A 83 67.60 12.49 64.47
N GLY A 84 67.03 11.50 63.80
CA GLY A 84 67.41 10.09 63.86
C GLY A 84 68.01 9.65 62.53
N THR A 85 69.12 8.94 62.55
CA THR A 85 69.67 8.26 61.37
C THR A 85 70.02 6.85 61.79
N MET A 86 69.45 5.85 61.12
CA MET A 86 69.68 4.44 61.42
C MET A 86 70.20 3.80 60.14
N ASN A 87 71.46 3.39 60.11
CA ASN A 87 71.99 2.58 59.01
C ASN A 87 71.99 1.13 59.47
N LEU A 88 71.25 0.25 58.79
CA LEU A 88 71.07 -1.14 59.22
C LEU A 88 72.33 -1.96 58.95
N GLY A 89 72.99 -1.72 57.81
CA GLY A 89 74.18 -2.48 57.43
C GLY A 89 73.78 -3.75 56.68
N ALA A 90 74.64 -4.77 56.66
CA ALA A 90 74.28 -6.03 56.00
C ALA A 90 73.60 -6.97 57.00
N GLY A 91 72.69 -7.82 56.55
CA GLY A 91 71.98 -8.77 57.42
C GLY A 91 70.48 -8.62 57.25
N SER A 92 69.68 -9.40 57.97
CA SER A 92 68.23 -9.20 58.06
C SER A 92 67.90 -8.49 59.36
N ASP A 93 67.79 -7.17 59.32
CA ASP A 93 67.69 -6.35 60.50
C ASP A 93 66.24 -6.07 60.90
N THR A 94 65.98 -5.87 62.18
CA THR A 94 64.68 -5.43 62.69
C THR A 94 64.87 -4.21 63.55
N VAL A 95 64.26 -3.08 63.17
CA VAL A 95 64.23 -1.84 63.95
C VAL A 95 62.81 -1.53 64.38
N GLN A 96 62.59 -1.45 65.68
CA GLN A 96 61.33 -1.00 66.26
C GLN A 96 61.54 0.31 67.04
N VAL A 97 60.79 1.36 66.70
CA VAL A 97 60.82 2.65 67.41
C VAL A 97 59.45 2.91 68.01
N ASN A 98 59.38 2.97 69.35
CA ASN A 98 58.13 3.07 70.10
C ASN A 98 58.10 4.33 70.96
N ASN A 99 57.05 5.16 70.83
CA ASN A 99 56.79 6.33 71.68
C ASN A 99 57.97 7.33 71.69
N VAL A 100 58.57 7.60 70.53
CA VAL A 100 59.71 8.53 70.38
C VAL A 100 59.29 9.78 69.62
N THR A 101 59.67 10.95 70.14
CA THR A 101 59.48 12.24 69.47
C THR A 101 60.78 12.71 68.83
N PHE A 102 60.78 12.89 67.52
CA PHE A 102 61.82 13.53 66.73
C PHE A 102 61.36 14.95 66.34
N THR A 103 62.21 15.95 66.53
CA THR A 103 61.97 17.33 66.10
C THR A 103 62.54 17.63 64.71
N GLY A 104 63.19 16.66 64.07
CA GLY A 104 63.65 16.71 62.68
C GLY A 104 63.64 15.32 62.04
N ASN A 105 64.54 15.05 61.08
CA ASN A 105 64.43 13.86 60.22
C ASN A 105 64.74 12.56 60.95
N LEU A 106 63.90 11.55 60.79
CA LEU A 106 64.22 10.14 60.98
C LEU A 106 64.55 9.54 59.61
N ALA A 107 65.79 9.13 59.41
CA ALA A 107 66.21 8.36 58.25
C ALA A 107 66.56 6.94 58.67
N VAL A 108 66.06 5.93 57.96
CA VAL A 108 66.53 4.54 58.07
C VAL A 108 67.03 4.11 56.72
N THR A 109 68.27 3.67 56.63
CA THR A 109 68.90 3.25 55.38
C THR A 109 69.51 1.87 55.51
N ASP A 110 69.45 1.11 54.43
CA ASP A 110 70.32 -0.03 54.17
C ASP A 110 71.02 0.22 52.82
N ASP A 111 72.33 0.01 52.79
CA ASP A 111 73.20 0.13 51.62
C ASP A 111 73.83 -1.19 51.16
N LEU A 112 73.58 -2.32 51.85
CA LEU A 112 74.28 -3.59 51.64
C LEU A 112 73.35 -4.81 51.41
N GLY A 113 72.03 -4.66 51.54
CA GLY A 113 71.02 -5.67 51.26
C GLY A 113 70.70 -6.56 52.47
N GLY A 114 69.46 -7.07 52.53
CA GLY A 114 68.90 -7.69 53.72
C GLY A 114 67.40 -7.89 53.62
N ASN A 115 66.80 -8.75 54.46
CA ASN A 115 65.35 -8.73 54.65
C ASN A 115 65.06 -7.90 55.90
N ASP A 116 64.81 -6.61 55.73
CA ASP A 116 64.75 -5.67 56.84
C ASP A 116 63.33 -5.38 57.31
N SER A 117 63.15 -5.16 58.61
CA SER A 117 61.85 -4.87 59.23
C SER A 117 61.91 -3.59 60.04
N VAL A 118 61.20 -2.54 59.62
CA VAL A 118 61.12 -1.25 60.32
C VAL A 118 59.71 -1.02 60.85
N VAL A 119 59.54 -1.06 62.17
CA VAL A 119 58.27 -0.81 62.86
C VAL A 119 58.33 0.51 63.61
N LEU A 120 57.49 1.49 63.22
CA LEU A 120 57.32 2.75 63.94
C LEU A 120 55.97 2.74 64.66
N SER A 121 56.00 2.87 65.99
CA SER A 121 54.80 2.90 66.84
C SER A 121 54.74 4.18 67.67
N ASP A 122 53.67 4.97 67.56
CA ASP A 122 53.51 6.24 68.26
C ASP A 122 54.71 7.20 68.10
N VAL A 123 55.29 7.23 66.90
CA VAL A 123 56.42 8.12 66.56
C VAL A 123 55.89 9.46 66.08
N THR A 124 56.40 10.55 66.65
CA THR A 124 56.01 11.92 66.31
C THR A 124 57.23 12.68 65.77
N GLY A 125 57.18 13.24 64.55
CA GLY A 125 58.31 14.00 64.01
C GLY A 125 58.27 14.35 62.52
N LEU A 126 59.07 15.32 62.09
CA LEU A 126 58.84 16.12 60.88
C LEU A 126 59.09 15.41 59.53
N PHE A 127 60.02 14.45 59.46
CA PHE A 127 60.36 13.72 58.22
C PHE A 127 60.71 12.27 58.53
N VAL A 128 60.17 11.33 57.76
CA VAL A 128 60.58 9.92 57.77
C VAL A 128 61.06 9.58 56.36
N ASN A 129 62.32 9.19 56.23
CA ASN A 129 62.94 8.75 54.98
C ASN A 129 63.50 7.35 55.16
N LEU A 130 62.83 6.33 54.64
CA LEU A 130 63.25 4.93 54.71
C LEU A 130 63.78 4.51 53.34
N ASN A 131 64.95 3.91 53.27
CA ASN A 131 65.55 3.39 52.04
C ASN A 131 66.25 2.05 52.32
N LEU A 132 65.55 0.93 52.12
CA LEU A 132 65.94 -0.40 52.63
C LEU A 132 66.66 -1.29 51.61
N GLY A 133 67.15 -0.74 50.50
CA GLY A 133 68.10 -1.47 49.66
C GLY A 133 67.48 -2.63 48.87
N THR A 134 67.99 -3.85 49.05
CA THR A 134 67.50 -5.04 48.33
C THR A 134 67.21 -6.18 49.30
N GLY A 135 66.05 -6.79 49.14
CA GLY A 135 65.58 -7.97 49.85
C GLY A 135 64.09 -7.83 50.17
N ASN A 136 63.55 -8.72 50.99
CA ASN A 136 62.13 -8.74 51.32
C ASN A 136 61.88 -7.88 52.56
N ASP A 137 61.67 -6.58 52.34
CA ASP A 137 61.58 -5.61 53.42
C ASP A 137 60.15 -5.39 53.90
N VAL A 138 60.00 -5.15 55.21
CA VAL A 138 58.73 -4.86 55.87
C VAL A 138 58.83 -3.52 56.59
N VAL A 139 57.98 -2.56 56.22
CA VAL A 139 57.80 -1.31 56.95
C VAL A 139 56.40 -1.28 57.52
N GLN A 140 56.28 -1.11 58.84
CA GLN A 140 54.99 -1.04 59.54
C GLN A 140 54.88 0.21 60.40
N PHE A 141 53.78 0.92 60.23
CA PHE A 141 53.33 2.04 61.05
C PHE A 141 52.17 1.59 61.93
N SER A 142 52.31 1.77 63.24
CA SER A 142 51.36 1.30 64.26
C SER A 142 51.15 2.29 65.41
N GLY A 143 50.21 1.99 66.30
CA GLY A 143 49.91 2.81 67.48
C GLY A 143 48.79 3.81 67.24
N SER A 144 48.56 4.70 68.20
CA SER A 144 47.43 5.64 68.19
C SER A 144 47.65 6.84 67.28
N GLN A 145 48.87 7.39 67.21
CA GLN A 145 49.18 8.56 66.39
C GLN A 145 50.57 8.49 65.75
N ILE A 146 50.61 8.64 64.42
CA ILE A 146 51.83 8.99 63.71
C ILE A 146 51.60 10.38 63.10
N ASN A 147 52.10 11.38 63.81
CA ASN A 147 51.94 12.77 63.42
C ASN A 147 53.26 13.29 62.85
N ALA A 148 53.32 13.53 61.54
CA ALA A 148 54.35 14.37 60.96
C ALA A 148 53.99 15.84 61.27
N GLY A 149 54.39 16.30 62.46
CA GLY A 149 53.85 17.39 63.26
C GLY A 149 53.43 18.73 62.61
N SER A 150 52.75 19.55 63.43
CA SER A 150 52.09 20.83 63.09
C SER A 150 53.01 22.03 62.83
N GLY A 151 54.28 21.82 62.45
CA GLY A 151 55.23 22.89 62.19
C GLY A 151 56.39 22.48 61.28
N LEU A 152 56.30 22.84 59.99
CA LEU A 152 57.30 22.75 58.91
C LEU A 152 57.48 21.38 58.20
N GLY A 153 56.57 21.07 57.26
CA GLY A 153 56.90 20.98 55.81
C GLY A 153 57.51 19.71 55.20
N GLY A 154 57.59 18.56 55.87
CA GLY A 154 58.30 17.38 55.34
C GLY A 154 57.53 16.33 54.54
N LEU A 155 58.20 15.75 53.54
CA LEU A 155 57.73 14.61 52.73
C LEU A 155 58.00 13.29 53.48
N LEU A 156 56.99 12.41 53.61
CA LEU A 156 57.20 11.02 54.02
C LEU A 156 57.68 10.22 52.80
N THR A 157 58.87 9.65 52.86
CA THR A 157 59.45 8.85 51.76
C THR A 157 59.84 7.46 52.24
N VAL A 158 59.36 6.43 51.56
CA VAL A 158 59.71 5.03 51.82
C VAL A 158 60.11 4.39 50.50
N ASN A 159 61.34 3.93 50.40
CA ASN A 159 61.85 3.17 49.28
C ASN A 159 62.28 1.79 49.78
N LEU A 160 61.56 0.75 49.36
CA LEU A 160 61.82 -0.63 49.76
C LEU A 160 62.74 -1.36 48.76
N GLY A 161 63.12 -0.69 47.66
CA GLY A 161 63.96 -1.29 46.63
C GLY A 161 63.49 -2.66 46.12
N ALA A 162 64.38 -3.56 45.72
CA ALA A 162 64.00 -4.81 45.04
C ALA A 162 63.77 -5.96 46.02
N GLY A 163 62.69 -6.73 45.84
CA GLY A 163 62.30 -7.91 46.63
C GLY A 163 60.78 -7.96 46.89
N ASP A 164 60.31 -8.95 47.63
CA ASP A 164 58.90 -9.10 48.00
C ASP A 164 58.59 -8.23 49.23
N ASN A 165 58.32 -6.93 48.99
CA ASN A 165 58.24 -5.94 50.06
C ASN A 165 56.83 -5.71 50.60
N GLN A 166 56.73 -5.34 51.87
CA GLN A 166 55.48 -4.96 52.53
C GLN A 166 55.58 -3.56 53.17
N PHE A 167 54.63 -2.68 52.87
CA PHE A 167 54.44 -1.41 53.58
C PHE A 167 53.04 -1.35 54.18
N THR A 168 52.93 -1.29 55.51
CA THR A 168 51.65 -1.32 56.22
C THR A 168 51.49 -0.09 57.12
N ILE A 169 50.32 0.53 57.05
CA ILE A 169 49.83 1.48 58.07
C ILE A 169 48.57 0.85 58.67
N ASP A 170 48.65 0.49 59.95
CA ASP A 170 47.57 -0.24 60.61
C ASP A 170 46.33 0.62 60.87
N ASN A 171 45.24 -0.03 61.26
CA ASN A 171 43.94 0.59 61.52
C ASN A 171 43.81 1.25 62.90
N THR A 172 44.87 1.28 63.70
CA THR A 172 44.89 2.02 64.96
C THR A 172 45.45 3.43 64.77
N VAL A 173 46.24 3.64 63.71
CA VAL A 173 46.93 4.90 63.42
C VAL A 173 45.99 5.98 62.90
N ALA A 174 46.12 7.19 63.43
CA ALA A 174 45.77 8.42 62.72
C ALA A 174 47.04 9.02 62.09
N LEU A 175 47.15 8.97 60.75
CA LEU A 175 48.32 9.45 60.01
C LEU A 175 48.05 10.85 59.46
N THR A 176 48.97 11.78 59.74
CA THR A 176 49.00 13.12 59.12
C THR A 176 50.35 13.35 58.45
N ALA A 177 50.36 13.59 57.12
CA ALA A 177 51.53 13.90 56.31
C ALA A 177 51.40 15.28 55.63
N ASN A 178 52.12 16.28 56.14
CA ASN A 178 51.87 17.69 55.79
C ASN A 178 52.47 18.18 54.46
N ALA A 179 53.45 17.51 53.85
CA ALA A 179 53.99 17.90 52.54
C ALA A 179 53.80 16.87 51.41
N GLY A 180 53.27 15.69 51.75
CA GLY A 180 53.04 14.59 50.81
C GLY A 180 53.57 13.27 51.35
N MET A 181 53.32 12.21 50.58
CA MET A 181 53.78 10.86 50.88
C MET A 181 54.19 10.15 49.59
N THR A 182 55.36 9.52 49.60
CA THR A 182 55.89 8.74 48.49
C THR A 182 56.35 7.38 49.01
N VAL A 183 55.80 6.30 48.46
CA VAL A 183 56.23 4.92 48.73
C VAL A 183 56.58 4.25 47.41
N SER A 184 57.77 3.67 47.32
CA SER A 184 58.24 2.96 46.14
C SER A 184 58.78 1.58 46.49
N ALA A 185 58.46 0.61 45.63
CA ALA A 185 59.09 -0.71 45.63
C ALA A 185 59.50 -1.11 44.21
N GLY A 186 60.64 -1.77 44.13
CA GLY A 186 61.30 -2.31 42.96
C GLY A 186 60.66 -3.63 42.47
N ALA A 187 61.48 -4.47 41.82
CA ALA A 187 61.04 -5.75 41.30
C ALA A 187 60.75 -6.76 42.43
N GLY A 188 59.61 -7.44 42.38
CA GLY A 188 59.17 -8.45 43.36
C GLY A 188 57.63 -8.52 43.44
N VAL A 189 57.08 -9.19 44.46
CA VAL A 189 55.65 -9.21 44.80
C VAL A 189 55.42 -8.27 45.98
N ASN A 190 55.10 -7.01 45.69
CA ASN A 190 54.99 -6.00 46.76
C ASN A 190 53.55 -5.79 47.22
N THR A 191 53.37 -5.54 48.52
CA THR A 191 52.08 -5.24 49.17
C THR A 191 52.14 -3.91 49.92
N PHE A 192 51.34 -2.93 49.49
CA PHE A 192 51.11 -1.68 50.22
C PHE A 192 49.72 -1.71 50.85
N ASN A 193 49.62 -1.60 52.17
CA ASN A 193 48.38 -1.67 52.91
C ASN A 193 48.21 -0.49 53.86
N LEU A 194 47.54 0.57 53.39
CA LEU A 194 47.27 1.79 54.13
C LEU A 194 45.83 1.72 54.66
N THR A 195 45.65 1.21 55.89
CA THR A 195 44.33 1.06 56.52
C THR A 195 44.12 1.92 57.78
N PRO A 196 44.66 3.16 57.91
CA PRO A 196 44.57 3.95 59.14
C PRO A 196 43.13 4.30 59.52
N ASN A 197 42.89 4.62 60.79
CA ASN A 197 41.63 5.23 61.20
C ASN A 197 41.36 6.53 60.42
N THR A 198 42.38 7.36 60.27
CA THR A 198 42.33 8.58 59.47
C THR A 198 43.61 8.73 58.67
N LEU A 199 43.48 8.95 57.37
CA LEU A 199 44.58 9.34 56.49
C LEU A 199 44.43 10.80 56.11
N SER A 200 45.37 11.66 56.50
CA SER A 200 45.40 13.06 56.06
C SER A 200 46.74 13.39 55.43
N VAL A 201 46.77 13.63 54.12
CA VAL A 201 47.96 14.04 53.36
C VAL A 201 47.69 15.42 52.77
N THR A 202 48.44 16.44 53.18
CA THR A 202 48.24 17.81 52.64
C THR A 202 48.90 17.97 51.26
N GLY A 203 49.99 17.26 50.99
CA GLY A 203 50.61 17.19 49.67
C GLY A 203 49.97 16.13 48.76
N GLY A 204 50.75 15.63 47.80
CA GLY A 204 50.37 14.48 46.97
C GLY A 204 50.70 13.15 47.64
N LEU A 205 49.98 12.10 47.23
CA LEU A 205 50.25 10.71 47.59
C LEU A 205 50.72 9.96 46.33
N THR A 206 51.93 9.41 46.36
CA THR A 206 52.50 8.64 45.25
C THR A 206 52.90 7.26 45.72
N LEU A 207 52.31 6.22 45.14
CA LEU A 207 52.63 4.83 45.42
C LEU A 207 53.11 4.17 44.12
N THR A 208 54.37 3.75 44.07
CA THR A 208 54.98 3.13 42.89
C THR A 208 55.37 1.69 43.21
N ASN A 209 54.78 0.74 42.49
CA ASN A 209 54.97 -0.69 42.68
C ASN A 209 55.43 -1.31 41.35
N THR A 210 56.74 -1.37 41.11
CA THR A 210 57.23 -1.70 39.75
C THR A 210 57.12 -3.18 39.40
N GLY A 211 57.18 -4.08 40.38
CA GLY A 211 56.96 -5.52 40.20
C GLY A 211 57.93 -6.26 39.30
N LEU A 212 57.71 -7.58 39.19
CA LEU A 212 58.39 -8.45 38.22
C LEU A 212 57.37 -9.19 37.34
N ALA A 213 57.64 -9.24 36.04
CA ALA A 213 56.78 -9.95 35.09
C ALA A 213 56.70 -11.45 35.42
N GLY A 214 55.48 -12.02 35.36
CA GLY A 214 55.23 -13.46 35.56
C GLY A 214 55.06 -13.92 37.02
N LEU A 215 55.04 -13.01 37.99
CA LEU A 215 54.77 -13.31 39.40
C LEU A 215 53.28 -13.14 39.78
N SER A 216 52.94 -13.46 41.04
CA SER A 216 51.61 -13.26 41.62
C SER A 216 51.21 -11.78 41.73
N THR A 217 49.92 -11.54 41.97
CA THR A 217 49.33 -10.20 42.06
C THR A 217 49.97 -9.33 43.14
N GLN A 218 50.37 -8.13 42.75
CA GLN A 218 50.85 -7.09 43.65
C GLN A 218 49.68 -6.26 44.18
N THR A 219 49.72 -5.84 45.44
CA THR A 219 48.56 -5.20 46.09
C THR A 219 48.89 -3.78 46.53
N VAL A 220 48.00 -2.82 46.23
CA VAL A 220 48.02 -1.45 46.75
C VAL A 220 46.64 -1.11 47.30
N ASN A 221 46.50 -1.14 48.62
CA ASN A 221 45.26 -0.88 49.33
C ASN A 221 45.33 0.44 50.10
N ILE A 222 44.45 1.38 49.78
CA ILE A 222 44.19 2.61 50.53
C ILE A 222 42.76 2.52 51.04
N SER A 223 42.62 2.19 52.32
CA SER A 223 41.33 1.88 52.96
C SER A 223 41.23 2.47 54.37
N PRO A 224 41.28 3.81 54.56
CA PRO A 224 41.05 4.38 55.87
C PRO A 224 39.66 4.03 56.42
N THR A 225 39.61 3.58 57.67
CA THR A 225 38.37 3.03 58.27
C THR A 225 37.32 4.11 58.58
N LEU A 226 37.72 5.37 58.78
CA LEU A 226 36.80 6.49 58.96
C LEU A 226 36.87 7.48 57.79
N THR A 227 37.92 8.30 57.73
CA THR A 227 38.07 9.37 56.74
C THR A 227 39.44 9.34 56.08
N GLY A 228 39.47 9.59 54.77
CA GLY A 228 40.70 9.80 54.02
C GLY A 228 40.67 11.14 53.32
N GLN A 229 41.77 11.89 53.39
CA GLN A 229 41.94 13.14 52.68
C GLN A 229 43.36 13.23 52.13
N VAL A 230 43.48 13.49 50.83
CA VAL A 230 44.71 13.90 50.16
C VAL A 230 44.42 15.26 49.52
N SER A 231 44.99 16.36 50.00
CA SER A 231 44.69 17.69 49.45
C SER A 231 45.34 17.90 48.08
N GLY A 232 46.48 17.26 47.81
CA GLY A 232 47.11 17.18 46.49
C GLY A 232 46.52 16.07 45.61
N GLY A 233 47.30 15.60 44.63
CA GLY A 233 46.92 14.49 43.76
C GLY A 233 47.30 13.12 44.33
N VAL A 234 46.64 12.07 43.83
CA VAL A 234 46.98 10.68 44.10
C VAL A 234 47.52 10.04 42.82
N SER A 235 48.69 9.40 42.89
CA SER A 235 49.30 8.68 41.77
C SER A 235 49.64 7.26 42.21
N LEU A 236 48.97 6.27 41.63
CA LEU A 236 49.25 4.85 41.81
C LEU A 236 49.89 4.33 40.52
N THR A 237 51.04 3.68 40.61
CA THR A 237 51.76 3.20 39.43
C THR A 237 52.21 1.76 39.63
N GLY A 238 51.70 0.87 38.79
CA GLY A 238 52.20 -0.48 38.55
C GLY A 238 52.93 -0.53 37.21
N THR A 239 53.96 -1.37 37.04
CA THR A 239 54.62 -1.47 35.71
C THR A 239 54.79 -2.89 35.20
N ASN A 240 55.04 -3.87 36.05
CA ASN A 240 55.24 -5.26 35.66
C ASN A 240 54.42 -6.21 36.54
N GLY A 241 53.85 -7.26 35.92
CA GLY A 241 53.00 -8.23 36.61
C GLY A 241 51.59 -7.68 36.90
N PRO A 242 50.67 -8.53 37.37
CA PRO A 242 49.30 -8.14 37.71
C PRO A 242 49.24 -7.32 39.01
N HIS A 243 48.38 -6.30 39.06
CA HIS A 243 48.17 -5.40 40.19
C HIS A 243 46.72 -5.39 40.64
N SER A 244 46.53 -5.23 41.95
CA SER A 244 45.23 -4.94 42.55
C SER A 244 45.32 -3.65 43.35
N PHE A 245 44.68 -2.60 42.83
CA PHE A 245 44.53 -1.31 43.46
C PHE A 245 43.17 -1.23 44.14
N THR A 246 43.14 -0.81 45.41
CA THR A 246 41.91 -0.53 46.13
C THR A 246 42.00 0.87 46.74
N VAL A 247 41.00 1.72 46.46
CA VAL A 247 40.87 3.05 47.06
C VAL A 247 39.46 3.22 47.59
N GLN A 248 39.30 3.10 48.90
CA GLN A 248 38.02 3.19 49.57
C GLN A 248 38.15 3.86 50.93
N ALA A 249 37.04 4.33 51.48
CA ALA A 249 36.99 4.79 52.87
C ALA A 249 35.67 4.36 53.53
N GLY A 250 35.66 4.28 54.86
CA GLY A 250 34.44 3.99 55.62
C GLY A 250 33.34 5.04 55.43
N THR A 251 33.71 6.31 55.18
CA THR A 251 32.75 7.39 54.87
C THR A 251 33.01 8.06 53.55
N ASN A 252 34.10 8.85 53.44
CA ASN A 252 34.55 9.52 52.21
C ASN A 252 36.08 9.56 52.15
N PHE A 253 36.61 9.27 50.97
CA PHE A 253 37.99 9.53 50.58
C PHE A 253 38.01 10.74 49.64
N THR A 254 38.58 11.86 50.08
CA THR A 254 38.63 13.08 49.28
C THR A 254 40.04 13.32 48.74
N VAL A 255 40.17 13.42 47.43
CA VAL A 255 41.37 13.87 46.71
C VAL A 255 41.13 15.30 46.24
N GLY A 256 41.85 16.29 46.76
CA GLY A 256 41.70 17.69 46.34
C GLY A 256 42.25 17.94 44.92
N GLY A 257 43.30 17.21 44.52
CA GLY A 257 43.88 17.23 43.18
C GLY A 257 43.27 16.19 42.22
N GLY A 258 44.07 15.78 41.23
CA GLY A 258 43.71 14.69 40.31
C GLY A 258 44.12 13.32 40.86
N MET A 259 43.49 12.27 40.35
CA MET A 259 43.87 10.89 40.64
C MET A 259 44.32 10.20 39.35
N SER A 260 45.48 9.56 39.39
CA SER A 260 45.98 8.73 38.30
C SER A 260 46.28 7.33 38.82
N VAL A 261 45.77 6.32 38.12
CA VAL A 261 46.17 4.92 38.29
C VAL A 261 46.74 4.48 36.96
N ASN A 262 47.99 4.04 36.94
CA ASN A 262 48.67 3.58 35.74
C ASN A 262 49.22 2.17 36.00
N SER A 263 48.94 1.19 35.14
CA SER A 263 49.53 -0.15 35.24
C SER A 263 50.08 -0.67 33.90
N GLY A 264 50.56 -1.91 33.90
CA GLY A 264 51.42 -2.46 32.86
C GLY A 264 50.66 -3.15 31.73
N THR A 265 51.15 -4.31 31.30
CA THR A 265 50.52 -5.13 30.24
C THR A 265 49.86 -6.40 30.78
N SER A 266 49.57 -6.43 32.08
CA SER A 266 49.03 -7.61 32.78
C SER A 266 47.56 -7.40 33.12
N ASN A 267 46.89 -8.45 33.62
CA ASN A 267 45.52 -8.29 34.11
C ASN A 267 45.53 -7.53 35.43
N ASP A 268 45.12 -6.27 35.40
CA ASP A 268 45.13 -5.38 36.56
C ASP A 268 43.70 -5.08 37.04
N SER A 269 43.52 -4.76 38.32
CA SER A 269 42.22 -4.44 38.91
C SER A 269 42.26 -3.15 39.73
N LEU A 270 41.21 -2.35 39.64
CA LEU A 270 40.98 -1.14 40.44
C LEU A 270 39.60 -1.21 41.09
N THR A 271 39.55 -1.27 42.42
CA THR A 271 38.32 -1.12 43.20
C THR A 271 38.26 0.26 43.83
N VAL A 272 37.14 0.97 43.65
CA VAL A 272 36.89 2.27 44.27
C VAL A 272 35.56 2.30 45.02
N ALA A 273 35.53 3.00 46.16
CA ALA A 273 34.30 3.25 46.90
C ALA A 273 34.38 4.55 47.70
N ASN A 274 33.25 5.25 47.86
CA ASN A 274 33.17 6.48 48.66
C ASN A 274 34.25 7.52 48.28
N LEU A 275 34.45 7.78 46.99
CA LEU A 275 35.60 8.53 46.46
C LEU A 275 35.15 9.85 45.85
N SER A 276 35.76 10.95 46.28
CA SER A 276 35.54 12.29 45.71
C SER A 276 36.85 12.90 45.27
N ILE A 277 36.93 13.28 43.98
CA ILE A 277 38.13 13.80 43.33
C ILE A 277 37.81 15.23 42.87
N GLY A 278 38.51 16.21 43.42
CA GLY A 278 38.30 17.63 43.14
C GLY A 278 38.66 18.03 41.70
N SER A 279 39.60 17.31 41.09
CA SER A 279 40.02 17.47 39.69
C SER A 279 39.67 16.23 38.85
N GLY A 280 40.51 15.85 37.89
CA GLY A 280 40.29 14.73 36.98
C GLY A 280 40.80 13.40 37.51
N ALA A 281 40.10 12.32 37.16
CA ALA A 281 40.51 10.93 37.35
C ALA A 281 40.95 10.32 36.01
N VAL A 282 42.13 9.70 36.00
CA VAL A 282 42.66 8.92 34.89
C VAL A 282 42.98 7.53 35.39
N PHE A 283 42.27 6.53 34.87
CA PHE A 283 42.52 5.13 35.14
C PHE A 283 43.02 4.47 33.86
N ASP A 284 44.31 4.22 33.78
CA ASP A 284 44.99 3.65 32.62
C ASP A 284 45.66 2.36 33.05
N LEU A 285 44.92 1.24 33.00
CA LEU A 285 45.47 -0.05 33.44
C LEU A 285 46.31 -0.75 32.35
N GLY A 286 46.60 -0.07 31.24
CA GLY A 286 47.40 -0.60 30.15
C GLY A 286 46.79 -1.85 29.51
N ALA A 287 47.59 -2.66 28.81
CA ALA A 287 47.08 -3.86 28.12
C ALA A 287 46.81 -5.01 29.08
N GLY A 288 45.98 -5.97 28.68
CA GLY A 288 45.55 -7.08 29.53
C GLY A 288 44.05 -7.04 29.82
N ASN A 289 43.53 -8.09 30.46
CA ASN A 289 42.11 -8.12 30.85
C ASN A 289 41.97 -7.37 32.18
N ASN A 290 41.58 -6.11 32.13
CA ASN A 290 41.55 -5.27 33.31
C ASN A 290 40.14 -5.16 33.89
N SER A 291 40.05 -4.78 35.17
CA SER A 291 38.76 -4.50 35.79
C SER A 291 38.74 -3.21 36.60
N LEU A 292 37.67 -2.44 36.47
CA LEU A 292 37.31 -1.33 37.34
C LEU A 292 35.98 -1.65 38.04
N THR A 293 35.97 -1.70 39.36
CA THR A 293 34.75 -1.89 40.14
C THR A 293 34.51 -0.71 41.06
N HIS A 294 33.39 -0.01 40.87
CA HIS A 294 32.82 0.92 41.84
C HIS A 294 31.72 0.21 42.63
N ASN A 295 32.07 -0.40 43.76
CA ASN A 295 31.21 -1.38 44.45
C ASN A 295 30.32 -0.81 45.57
N ALA A 296 30.57 0.43 46.02
CA ALA A 296 29.80 1.07 47.08
C ALA A 296 29.94 2.60 47.08
N GLY A 297 28.92 3.28 47.63
CA GLY A 297 28.99 4.72 47.90
C GLY A 297 28.99 5.61 46.65
N ALA A 298 29.32 6.88 46.83
CA ALA A 298 29.43 7.84 45.73
C ALA A 298 30.83 7.84 45.11
N LEU A 299 30.91 7.94 43.79
CA LEU A 299 32.10 8.30 43.04
C LEU A 299 31.86 9.66 42.37
N SER A 300 32.70 10.65 42.66
CA SER A 300 32.62 11.98 42.05
C SER A 300 33.96 12.47 41.53
N ALA A 301 33.95 13.06 40.33
CA ALA A 301 35.13 13.69 39.72
C ALA A 301 34.72 14.87 38.81
N SER A 302 35.65 15.76 38.49
CA SER A 302 35.41 16.74 37.41
C SER A 302 35.49 16.08 36.04
N THR A 303 36.47 15.20 35.83
CA THR A 303 36.57 14.33 34.65
C THR A 303 36.91 12.91 35.10
N LEU A 304 36.46 11.91 34.36
CA LEU A 304 36.75 10.49 34.55
C LEU A 304 37.11 9.91 33.18
N ARG A 305 38.36 9.47 33.04
CA ARG A 305 38.86 8.81 31.84
C ARG A 305 39.35 7.40 32.15
N TRP A 306 38.89 6.43 31.38
CA TRP A 306 39.47 5.08 31.30
C TRP A 306 40.31 4.90 30.04
N GLY A 307 41.46 4.24 30.18
CA GLY A 307 42.40 3.94 29.09
C GLY A 307 43.20 5.16 28.60
N PRO A 308 44.23 4.99 27.75
CA PRO A 308 45.11 6.06 27.31
C PRO A 308 44.39 7.11 26.44
N ALA A 309 45.00 8.30 26.33
CA ALA A 309 44.44 9.39 25.53
C ALA A 309 44.48 9.09 24.02
N SER A 310 45.31 8.12 23.61
CA SER A 310 45.49 7.66 22.23
C SER A 310 44.55 6.53 21.79
N GLY A 311 43.60 6.12 22.63
CA GLY A 311 42.75 4.94 22.40
C GLY A 311 43.10 3.80 23.37
N GLY A 312 42.12 2.95 23.66
CA GLY A 312 42.25 1.85 24.62
C GLY A 312 43.33 0.85 24.23
N SER A 313 43.78 0.07 25.20
CA SER A 313 44.76 -1.01 25.06
C SER A 313 44.06 -2.32 24.64
N ALA A 314 44.83 -3.35 24.29
CA ALA A 314 44.24 -4.66 23.96
C ALA A 314 43.93 -5.47 25.23
N GLY A 315 42.79 -6.15 25.26
CA GLY A 315 42.35 -7.02 26.35
C GLY A 315 40.84 -6.99 26.59
N ASN A 316 40.33 -7.95 27.37
CA ASN A 316 38.92 -7.96 27.76
C ASN A 316 38.74 -7.15 29.05
N ASP A 317 38.34 -5.90 28.94
CA ASP A 317 38.13 -5.01 30.09
C ASP A 317 36.71 -5.11 30.66
N ASP A 318 36.58 -5.10 31.99
CA ASP A 318 35.31 -5.16 32.72
C ASP A 318 35.17 -3.94 33.66
N ILE A 319 34.25 -3.03 33.33
CA ILE A 319 34.01 -1.78 34.06
C ILE A 319 32.61 -1.79 34.65
N ASP A 320 32.52 -1.91 35.98
CA ASP A 320 31.26 -1.94 36.72
C ASP A 320 31.09 -0.70 37.61
N PHE A 321 30.07 0.10 37.29
CA PHE A 321 29.58 1.21 38.11
C PHE A 321 28.33 0.78 38.90
N SER A 322 28.54 -0.03 39.94
CA SER A 322 27.49 -0.59 40.79
C SER A 322 27.34 0.08 42.17
N GLY A 323 27.97 1.24 42.39
CA GLY A 323 27.83 2.01 43.62
C GLY A 323 26.58 2.90 43.64
N ALA A 324 26.39 3.64 44.74
CA ALA A 324 25.17 4.41 44.98
C ALA A 324 24.98 5.60 44.00
N SER A 325 26.07 6.20 43.53
CA SER A 325 26.01 7.25 42.50
C SER A 325 27.36 7.47 41.81
N LEU A 326 27.31 7.83 40.53
CA LEU A 326 28.44 8.33 39.74
C LEU A 326 28.12 9.77 39.31
N THR A 327 28.95 10.73 39.69
CA THR A 327 28.82 12.13 39.28
C THR A 327 30.09 12.63 38.61
N VAL A 328 29.99 13.03 37.34
CA VAL A 328 31.11 13.64 36.60
C VAL A 328 30.70 15.04 36.16
N ALA A 329 31.21 16.08 36.82
CA ALA A 329 30.66 17.43 36.68
C ALA A 329 31.20 18.24 35.48
N GLY A 330 32.38 17.90 34.97
CA GLY A 330 33.07 18.65 33.93
C GLY A 330 32.45 18.51 32.55
N THR A 331 32.63 19.54 31.72
CA THR A 331 32.22 19.51 30.31
C THR A 331 33.14 18.59 29.49
N ASN A 332 32.59 17.56 28.82
CA ASN A 332 33.31 16.44 28.21
C ASN A 332 34.08 15.61 29.25
N GLY A 333 33.52 15.48 30.45
CA GLY A 333 34.21 14.90 31.58
C GLY A 333 34.30 13.38 31.55
N PHE A 334 33.42 12.66 30.85
CA PHE A 334 33.37 11.19 30.92
C PHE A 334 33.79 10.53 29.59
N THR A 335 34.86 9.74 29.62
CA THR A 335 35.36 9.00 28.46
C THR A 335 35.87 7.64 28.89
N LEU A 336 35.31 6.57 28.33
CA LEU A 336 35.87 5.23 28.44
C LEU A 336 36.46 4.80 27.11
N ASN A 337 37.76 4.54 27.05
CA ASN A 337 38.43 3.98 25.88
C ASN A 337 38.84 2.54 26.17
N LEU A 338 38.03 1.58 25.72
CA LEU A 338 38.15 0.16 26.03
C LEU A 338 39.17 -0.55 25.13
N GLY A 339 39.36 -0.08 23.89
CA GLY A 339 40.32 -0.68 22.96
C GLY A 339 39.82 -2.00 22.36
N ASP A 340 40.73 -2.85 21.91
CA ASP A 340 40.42 -4.14 21.27
C ASP A 340 40.19 -5.23 22.33
N GLY A 341 39.14 -6.04 22.19
CA GLY A 341 38.83 -7.17 23.06
C GLY A 341 37.33 -7.32 23.30
N THR A 342 36.95 -8.26 24.17
CA THR A 342 35.56 -8.40 24.64
C THR A 342 35.38 -7.53 25.88
N ASN A 343 34.89 -6.31 25.72
CA ASN A 343 34.76 -5.37 26.83
C ASN A 343 33.34 -5.26 27.36
N THR A 344 33.20 -5.02 28.67
CA THR A 344 31.91 -4.83 29.34
C THR A 344 31.91 -3.53 30.12
N VAL A 345 30.84 -2.74 29.98
CA VAL A 345 30.57 -1.54 30.79
C VAL A 345 29.18 -1.62 31.36
N ASP A 346 29.10 -1.67 32.68
CA ASP A 346 27.85 -1.85 33.41
C ASP A 346 27.56 -0.64 34.31
N PHE A 347 26.33 -0.14 34.25
CA PHE A 347 25.77 0.84 35.18
C PHE A 347 24.55 0.19 35.84
N ASN A 348 24.80 -0.65 36.84
CA ASN A 348 23.80 -1.57 37.40
C ASN A 348 22.97 -0.96 38.53
N THR A 349 23.50 0.02 39.26
CA THR A 349 22.78 0.63 40.39
C THR A 349 23.03 2.14 40.50
N GLY A 350 22.24 2.81 41.35
CA GLY A 350 22.46 4.20 41.70
C GLY A 350 22.03 5.22 40.65
N THR A 351 22.41 6.47 40.89
CA THR A 351 22.15 7.59 39.98
C THR A 351 23.43 7.94 39.21
N VAL A 352 23.33 8.09 37.89
CA VAL A 352 24.44 8.55 37.05
C VAL A 352 24.13 9.96 36.57
N SER A 353 25.02 10.91 36.88
CA SER A 353 24.93 12.30 36.44
C SER A 353 26.23 12.71 35.73
N LEU A 354 26.14 12.95 34.43
CA LEU A 354 27.24 13.40 33.59
C LEU A 354 27.03 14.87 33.20
N GLY A 355 28.11 15.65 33.27
CA GLY A 355 28.15 17.07 32.93
C GLY A 355 27.90 17.35 31.45
N GLY A 356 28.05 18.62 31.06
CA GLY A 356 27.86 19.05 29.67
C GLY A 356 28.89 18.44 28.71
N GLY A 357 28.74 18.59 27.40
CA GLY A 357 29.75 18.12 26.41
C GLY A 357 29.57 16.68 25.89
N GLY A 358 30.54 16.15 25.14
CA GLY A 358 30.55 14.81 24.56
C GLY A 358 31.06 13.78 25.57
N ASN A 359 30.14 13.06 26.21
CA ASN A 359 30.45 11.86 26.98
C ASN A 359 30.54 10.67 26.02
N SER A 360 31.51 9.78 26.20
CA SER A 360 31.71 8.69 25.24
C SER A 360 32.14 7.38 25.88
N ILE A 361 31.67 6.27 25.31
CA ILE A 361 32.21 4.93 25.51
C ILE A 361 32.69 4.46 24.13
N ASN A 362 33.99 4.25 24.00
CA ASN A 362 34.67 3.92 22.76
C ASN A 362 35.32 2.54 22.89
N ALA A 363 34.91 1.59 22.07
CA ALA A 363 35.52 0.27 21.95
C ALA A 363 36.13 0.08 20.54
N GLY A 364 36.96 -0.95 20.40
CA GLY A 364 37.72 -1.28 19.20
C GLY A 364 37.12 -2.45 18.43
N THR A 365 37.90 -3.50 18.27
CA THR A 365 37.45 -4.78 17.70
C THR A 365 37.11 -5.77 18.80
N GLY A 366 36.01 -6.53 18.66
CA GLY A 366 35.62 -7.57 19.61
C GLY A 366 34.12 -7.57 19.93
N GLN A 367 33.73 -8.26 20.99
CA GLN A 367 32.34 -8.25 21.46
C GLN A 367 32.22 -7.25 22.60
N ASP A 368 31.64 -6.09 22.35
CA ASP A 368 31.54 -5.05 23.37
C ASP A 368 30.10 -4.93 23.90
N THR A 369 29.95 -4.89 25.22
CA THR A 369 28.66 -4.79 25.90
C THR A 369 28.60 -3.53 26.76
N VAL A 370 27.55 -2.72 26.58
CA VAL A 370 27.22 -1.59 27.45
C VAL A 370 25.81 -1.81 28.02
N SER A 371 25.69 -1.92 29.34
CA SER A 371 24.43 -2.05 30.05
C SER A 371 24.18 -0.85 30.96
N ILE A 372 23.09 -0.12 30.73
CA ILE A 372 22.65 0.99 31.57
C ILE A 372 21.31 0.61 32.20
N ALA A 373 21.35 0.07 33.42
CA ALA A 373 20.19 -0.42 34.17
C ALA A 373 19.96 0.32 35.50
N ASN A 374 20.57 1.50 35.64
CA ASN A 374 20.56 2.31 36.85
C ASN A 374 19.19 2.98 37.11
N THR A 375 18.98 3.58 38.28
CA THR A 375 17.66 4.17 38.64
C THR A 375 17.36 5.45 37.86
N SER A 376 18.39 6.21 37.49
CA SER A 376 18.28 7.38 36.60
C SER A 376 19.61 7.67 35.91
N PHE A 377 19.61 7.80 34.59
CA PHE A 377 20.77 8.22 33.80
C PHE A 377 20.53 9.61 33.23
N ASN A 378 21.30 10.60 33.69
CA ASN A 378 21.21 11.98 33.25
C ASN A 378 22.56 12.45 32.70
N ALA A 379 22.60 12.86 31.43
CA ALA A 379 23.73 13.58 30.86
C ALA A 379 23.24 14.93 30.31
N THR A 380 23.73 16.03 30.89
CA THR A 380 23.40 17.36 30.36
C THR A 380 24.04 17.61 28.98
N GLY A 381 25.08 16.83 28.64
CA GLY A 381 25.69 16.75 27.32
C GLY A 381 25.19 15.58 26.45
N GLY A 382 25.89 15.31 25.35
CA GLY A 382 25.66 14.13 24.52
C GLY A 382 26.28 12.87 25.14
N LEU A 383 25.75 11.71 24.77
CA LEU A 383 26.29 10.38 25.04
C LEU A 383 26.53 9.68 23.70
N ALA A 384 27.79 9.34 23.41
CA ALA A 384 28.20 8.56 22.27
C ALA A 384 28.62 7.15 22.71
N LEU A 385 28.02 6.13 22.11
CA LEU A 385 28.36 4.72 22.28
C LEU A 385 28.97 4.24 20.95
N ALA A 386 30.29 4.27 20.85
CA ALA A 386 31.03 3.87 19.65
C ALA A 386 31.71 2.53 19.92
N LEU A 387 31.04 1.43 19.60
CA LEU A 387 31.47 0.08 19.98
C LEU A 387 32.30 -0.63 18.89
N GLY A 388 32.52 0.01 17.74
CA GLY A 388 33.46 -0.49 16.74
C GLY A 388 33.03 -1.82 16.11
N ASN A 389 34.00 -2.66 15.73
CA ASN A 389 33.75 -3.87 14.96
C ASN A 389 33.57 -5.09 15.87
N GLY A 390 32.44 -5.76 15.75
CA GLY A 390 32.21 -7.12 16.19
C GLY A 390 30.75 -7.31 16.60
N LEU A 391 30.49 -8.23 17.53
CA LEU A 391 29.14 -8.51 18.02
C LEU A 391 28.85 -7.59 19.20
N ASN A 392 28.35 -6.37 18.96
CA ASN A 392 28.16 -5.39 20.03
C ASN A 392 26.73 -5.34 20.57
N SER A 393 26.59 -5.00 21.85
CA SER A 393 25.30 -4.85 22.51
C SER A 393 25.30 -3.60 23.40
N ALA A 394 24.39 -2.67 23.16
CA ALA A 394 24.12 -1.51 24.00
C ALA A 394 22.66 -1.53 24.47
N SER A 395 22.43 -1.71 25.76
CA SER A 395 21.10 -1.80 26.37
C SER A 395 20.91 -0.72 27.43
N ILE A 396 19.92 0.15 27.24
CA ILE A 396 19.58 1.23 28.16
C ILE A 396 18.18 0.96 28.72
N SER A 397 18.11 0.39 29.91
CA SER A 397 16.86 0.04 30.62
C SER A 397 16.59 0.90 31.85
N ALA A 398 17.39 1.96 32.07
CA ALA A 398 17.16 2.91 33.15
C ALA A 398 15.73 3.46 33.14
N PRO A 399 14.98 3.46 34.26
CA PRO A 399 13.60 3.95 34.28
C PRO A 399 13.43 5.38 33.75
N THR A 400 14.44 6.22 33.98
CA THR A 400 14.51 7.58 33.43
C THR A 400 15.83 7.77 32.69
N LEU A 401 15.73 8.11 31.40
CA LEU A 401 16.85 8.49 30.54
C LEU A 401 16.68 9.95 30.11
N ALA A 402 17.62 10.80 30.47
CA ALA A 402 17.66 12.20 30.05
C ALA A 402 19.06 12.55 29.51
N VAL A 403 19.20 12.67 28.19
CA VAL A 403 20.48 13.02 27.55
C VAL A 403 20.25 14.04 26.44
N SER A 404 21.24 14.90 26.13
CA SER A 404 21.07 15.85 25.01
C SER A 404 21.05 15.10 23.68
N ALA A 405 22.17 14.57 23.22
CA ALA A 405 22.22 13.76 21.99
C ALA A 405 22.62 12.33 22.35
N LEU A 406 21.84 11.33 21.93
CA LEU A 406 22.22 9.93 22.04
C LEU A 406 22.71 9.44 20.68
N THR A 407 23.96 9.02 20.60
CA THR A 407 24.57 8.48 19.38
C THR A 407 25.05 7.06 19.63
N TYR A 408 24.66 6.14 18.76
CA TYR A 408 25.19 4.79 18.70
C TYR A 408 25.95 4.59 17.38
N THR A 409 27.14 4.01 17.45
CA THR A 409 27.96 3.64 16.30
C THR A 409 28.54 2.24 16.52
N GLY A 410 27.95 1.26 15.84
CA GLY A 410 28.50 -0.08 15.69
C GLY A 410 29.49 -0.17 14.51
N GLY A 411 29.65 -1.36 13.95
CA GLY A 411 30.66 -1.64 12.94
C GLY A 411 30.32 -2.88 12.12
N THR A 412 31.28 -3.77 11.93
CA THR A 412 31.01 -5.08 11.31
C THR A 412 30.55 -6.10 12.35
N GLY A 413 29.48 -6.84 12.10
CA GLY A 413 28.95 -7.85 13.02
C GLY A 413 27.52 -7.53 13.42
N ASN A 414 26.84 -8.44 14.12
CA ASN A 414 25.44 -8.24 14.50
C ASN A 414 25.36 -7.33 15.72
N ASP A 415 25.00 -6.08 15.50
CA ASP A 415 24.93 -5.05 16.53
C ASP A 415 23.51 -4.91 17.09
N THR A 416 23.39 -4.79 18.42
CA THR A 416 22.12 -4.52 19.11
C THR A 416 22.21 -3.20 19.88
N PHE A 417 21.27 -2.28 19.63
CA PHE A 417 21.12 -1.03 20.38
C PHE A 417 19.67 -0.84 20.81
N ASN A 418 19.41 -0.97 22.11
CA ASN A 418 18.07 -0.91 22.68
C ASN A 418 17.96 0.15 23.77
N VAL A 419 16.91 0.96 23.72
CA VAL A 419 16.46 1.87 24.78
C VAL A 419 15.10 1.37 25.26
N THR A 420 15.02 0.85 26.48
CA THR A 420 13.83 0.25 27.11
C THR A 420 13.44 0.96 28.41
N SER A 421 13.52 2.29 28.41
CA SER A 421 13.25 3.15 29.57
C SER A 421 11.78 3.55 29.70
N ALA A 422 11.24 3.66 30.91
CA ALA A 422 9.87 4.14 31.10
C ALA A 422 9.68 5.59 30.60
N ASN A 423 10.64 6.46 30.90
CA ASN A 423 10.63 7.87 30.47
C ASN A 423 11.94 8.22 29.75
N THR A 424 11.83 8.64 28.49
CA THR A 424 12.96 9.03 27.64
C THR A 424 12.83 10.47 27.21
N SER A 425 13.84 11.28 27.52
CA SER A 425 13.94 12.67 27.08
C SER A 425 15.29 12.88 26.38
N LEU A 426 15.25 13.06 25.06
CA LEU A 426 16.41 13.30 24.21
C LEU A 426 16.25 14.65 23.48
N ALA A 427 17.35 15.34 23.18
CA ALA A 427 17.33 16.37 22.14
C ALA A 427 17.38 15.74 20.73
N SER A 428 18.15 14.67 20.52
CA SER A 428 18.21 13.92 19.25
C SER A 428 18.69 12.48 19.45
N LEU A 429 18.34 11.61 18.51
CA LEU A 429 18.79 10.22 18.46
C LEU A 429 19.42 9.91 17.10
N SER A 430 20.63 9.35 17.11
CA SER A 430 21.30 8.83 15.91
C SER A 430 21.83 7.43 16.18
N ALA A 431 21.50 6.45 15.34
CA ALA A 431 22.03 5.10 15.44
C ALA A 431 22.60 4.66 14.09
N THR A 432 23.86 4.23 14.08
CA THR A 432 24.52 3.65 12.91
C THR A 432 25.11 2.30 13.30
N THR A 433 24.57 1.21 12.77
CA THR A 433 24.96 -0.14 13.21
C THR A 433 25.93 -0.85 12.25
N GLY A 434 26.37 -0.19 11.18
CA GLY A 434 27.27 -0.79 10.21
C GLY A 434 26.71 -2.04 9.49
N THR A 435 27.59 -2.99 9.14
CA THR A 435 27.25 -4.21 8.37
C THR A 435 26.97 -5.36 9.34
N GLY A 436 25.87 -6.09 9.17
CA GLY A 436 25.46 -7.09 10.16
C GLY A 436 23.95 -7.26 10.14
N SER A 437 23.43 -8.35 10.69
CA SER A 437 22.01 -8.39 11.08
C SER A 437 21.85 -7.61 12.38
N ASN A 438 21.36 -6.37 12.28
CA ASN A 438 21.40 -5.41 13.38
C ASN A 438 20.01 -5.11 13.93
N THR A 439 19.93 -4.82 15.23
CA THR A 439 18.69 -4.45 15.92
C THR A 439 18.81 -3.06 16.54
N VAL A 440 17.89 -2.15 16.23
CA VAL A 440 17.75 -0.83 16.86
C VAL A 440 16.35 -0.68 17.44
N GLY A 441 16.23 -0.66 18.76
CA GLY A 441 14.95 -0.54 19.46
C GLY A 441 14.87 0.69 20.35
N VAL A 442 13.79 1.45 20.26
CA VAL A 442 13.39 2.49 21.22
C VAL A 442 12.00 2.13 21.72
N ASN A 443 11.92 1.65 22.95
CA ASN A 443 10.70 1.26 23.64
C ASN A 443 10.53 2.08 24.92
N SER A 444 9.52 2.95 24.97
CA SER A 444 9.32 3.82 26.13
C SER A 444 7.85 4.13 26.40
N ASN A 445 7.43 4.19 27.66
CA ASN A 445 6.06 4.60 27.98
C ASN A 445 5.83 6.06 27.55
N SER A 446 6.79 6.94 27.89
CA SER A 446 6.80 8.34 27.49
C SER A 446 8.08 8.67 26.74
N LEU A 447 7.97 8.93 25.43
CA LEU A 447 9.09 9.32 24.56
C LEU A 447 9.02 10.81 24.22
N THR A 448 10.09 11.56 24.48
CA THR A 448 10.25 12.95 24.01
C THR A 448 11.60 13.10 23.33
N ILE A 449 11.60 13.45 22.04
CA ILE A 449 12.80 13.78 21.28
C ILE A 449 12.63 15.19 20.69
N GLY A 450 13.48 16.15 21.05
CA GLY A 450 13.33 17.54 20.62
C GLY A 450 13.51 17.76 19.11
N ASN A 451 14.40 17.00 18.47
CA ASN A 451 14.77 17.13 17.06
C ASN A 451 14.53 15.81 16.30
N ASN A 452 15.47 15.39 15.46
CA ASN A 452 15.34 14.25 14.57
C ASN A 452 15.72 12.92 15.23
N VAL A 453 15.15 11.86 14.68
CA VAL A 453 15.63 10.48 14.83
C VAL A 453 16.26 10.05 13.50
N THR A 454 17.50 9.57 13.54
CA THR A 454 18.20 9.05 12.36
C THR A 454 18.72 7.65 12.65
N ILE A 455 18.32 6.68 11.84
CA ILE A 455 18.77 5.29 11.95
C ILE A 455 19.35 4.88 10.59
N THR A 456 20.59 4.41 10.58
CA THR A 456 21.31 4.02 9.37
C THR A 456 21.94 2.65 9.55
N ASN A 457 21.46 1.67 8.80
CA ASN A 457 22.00 0.32 8.80
C ASN A 457 22.60 0.03 7.42
N THR A 458 23.87 -0.37 7.40
CA THR A 458 24.59 -0.66 6.15
C THR A 458 24.65 -2.17 5.88
N GLY A 459 23.54 -2.88 6.11
CA GLY A 459 23.43 -4.32 5.88
C GLY A 459 23.75 -4.73 4.44
N THR A 460 24.12 -6.01 4.25
CA THR A 460 24.32 -6.61 2.93
C THR A 460 23.22 -7.63 2.63
N ALA A 461 23.15 -8.12 1.38
CA ALA A 461 22.19 -9.16 1.00
C ALA A 461 22.21 -10.37 1.95
N GLY A 462 21.02 -10.85 2.35
CA GLY A 462 20.82 -11.98 3.26
C GLY A 462 20.86 -11.64 4.76
N GLN A 463 21.11 -10.38 5.13
CA GLN A 463 21.09 -9.92 6.52
C GLN A 463 19.73 -9.28 6.86
N THR A 464 19.35 -9.30 8.14
CA THR A 464 18.07 -8.72 8.60
C THR A 464 18.33 -7.54 9.51
N GLN A 465 17.71 -6.39 9.20
CA GLN A 465 17.77 -5.18 10.00
C GLN A 465 16.45 -4.98 10.74
N THR A 466 16.43 -5.11 12.06
CA THR A 466 15.23 -4.86 12.88
C THR A 466 15.28 -3.44 13.46
N ILE A 467 14.25 -2.63 13.22
CA ILE A 467 14.15 -1.27 13.72
C ILE A 467 12.77 -1.08 14.37
N GLY A 468 12.73 -0.68 15.63
CA GLY A 468 11.48 -0.42 16.33
C GLY A 468 11.49 0.92 17.07
N ILE A 469 10.51 1.78 16.80
CA ILE A 469 10.17 2.90 17.70
C ILE A 469 8.77 2.64 18.24
N LEU A 470 8.71 2.14 19.47
CA LEU A 470 7.51 1.72 20.17
C LEU A 470 7.31 2.61 21.40
N THR A 471 6.14 3.23 21.52
CA THR A 471 5.84 4.05 22.70
C THR A 471 4.37 4.01 23.06
N GLN A 472 3.99 4.19 24.33
CA GLN A 472 2.57 4.45 24.62
C GLN A 472 2.18 5.84 24.10
N THR A 473 2.92 6.85 24.54
CA THR A 473 2.77 8.24 24.10
C THR A 473 4.13 8.84 23.77
N GLY A 474 4.29 9.37 22.56
CA GLY A 474 5.56 9.96 22.10
C GLY A 474 5.41 11.27 21.36
N THR A 475 6.41 12.14 21.48
CA THR A 475 6.61 13.33 20.64
C THR A 475 8.03 13.37 20.12
N ILE A 476 8.19 13.50 18.80
CA ILE A 476 9.44 13.78 18.10
C ILE A 476 9.27 15.14 17.44
N GLY A 477 10.00 16.17 17.87
CA GLY A 477 9.83 17.53 17.35
C GLY A 477 10.30 17.69 15.90
N GLY A 478 11.31 16.92 15.49
CA GLY A 478 11.82 16.84 14.12
C GLY A 478 11.20 15.72 13.29
N GLY A 479 11.94 15.24 12.29
CA GLY A 479 11.57 14.11 11.44
C GLY A 479 12.20 12.79 11.88
N ILE A 480 11.75 11.70 11.25
CA ILE A 480 12.33 10.36 11.38
C ILE A 480 12.95 9.99 10.04
N SER A 481 14.22 9.62 10.03
CA SER A 481 14.92 9.11 8.85
C SER A 481 15.47 7.72 9.13
N ILE A 482 15.01 6.74 8.37
CA ILE A 482 15.48 5.35 8.42
C ILE A 482 16.12 5.03 7.07
N THR A 483 17.36 4.55 7.09
CA THR A 483 18.07 4.08 5.90
C THR A 483 18.57 2.66 6.13
N ASN A 484 18.03 1.71 5.39
CA ASN A 484 18.51 0.33 5.30
C ASN A 484 19.14 0.15 3.92
N SER A 485 20.44 -0.16 3.84
CA SER A 485 21.08 -0.23 2.51
C SER A 485 20.74 -1.49 1.72
N ASN A 486 21.07 -2.70 2.18
CA ASN A 486 20.62 -3.97 1.59
C ASN A 486 20.31 -4.96 2.72
N GLY A 487 19.71 -6.10 2.35
CA GLY A 487 19.16 -7.05 3.30
C GLY A 487 17.70 -6.73 3.62
N ASN A 488 17.05 -7.62 4.37
CA ASN A 488 15.64 -7.48 4.73
C ASN A 488 15.51 -6.49 5.90
N GLY A 489 14.76 -5.41 5.74
CA GLY A 489 14.39 -4.51 6.83
C GLY A 489 13.07 -4.89 7.48
N ASP A 490 13.04 -5.06 8.79
CA ASP A 490 11.83 -5.18 9.59
C ASP A 490 11.68 -3.91 10.44
N MET A 491 10.82 -2.99 10.01
CA MET A 491 10.67 -1.66 10.59
C MET A 491 9.29 -1.50 11.21
N THR A 492 9.25 -1.07 12.46
CA THR A 492 8.03 -0.85 13.22
C THR A 492 8.01 0.56 13.82
N LEU A 493 6.94 1.31 13.56
CA LEU A 493 6.74 2.67 14.04
C LEU A 493 5.36 2.78 14.72
N GLN A 494 5.32 2.62 16.04
CA GLN A 494 4.04 2.46 16.75
C GLN A 494 3.93 3.33 18.00
N GLY A 495 2.84 4.09 18.07
CA GLY A 495 2.26 4.56 19.32
C GLY A 495 1.20 3.58 19.79
N SER A 496 1.21 3.06 21.02
CA SER A 496 0.07 2.28 21.54
C SER A 496 -1.16 3.18 21.73
N THR A 497 -0.94 4.47 22.06
CA THR A 497 -1.97 5.52 22.08
C THR A 497 -1.70 6.57 21.01
N SER A 498 -0.49 7.17 20.99
CA SER A 498 -0.15 8.20 20.00
C SER A 498 1.36 8.45 19.90
N LEU A 499 1.88 8.56 18.68
CA LEU A 499 3.21 9.10 18.39
C LEU A 499 3.05 10.31 17.46
N THR A 500 3.44 11.50 17.93
CA THR A 500 3.44 12.73 17.12
C THR A 500 4.84 13.02 16.64
N VAL A 501 5.01 13.24 15.33
CA VAL A 501 6.28 13.60 14.68
C VAL A 501 6.08 14.97 14.02
N GLY A 502 6.80 15.99 14.45
CA GLY A 502 6.66 17.35 13.93
C GLY A 502 7.13 17.51 12.48
N GLY A 503 8.07 16.67 12.04
CA GLY A 503 8.64 16.67 10.70
C GLY A 503 8.13 15.54 9.78
N ALA A 504 8.95 15.22 8.78
CA ALA A 504 8.69 14.18 7.79
C ALA A 504 9.08 12.78 8.30
N LEU A 505 8.45 11.74 7.74
CA LEU A 505 8.93 10.37 7.82
C LEU A 505 9.64 10.04 6.50
N GLY A 506 10.92 9.73 6.54
CA GLY A 506 11.70 9.25 5.41
C GLY A 506 12.22 7.84 5.66
N VAL A 507 11.74 6.87 4.89
CA VAL A 507 12.25 5.49 4.91
C VAL A 507 12.86 5.21 3.55
N THR A 508 14.10 4.73 3.53
CA THR A 508 14.80 4.29 2.31
C THR A 508 15.46 2.95 2.60
N ALA A 509 14.87 1.89 2.09
CA ALA A 509 15.49 0.58 2.00
C ALA A 509 16.12 0.37 0.62
N GLY A 510 16.99 -0.63 0.46
CA GLY A 510 17.55 -1.01 -0.84
C GLY A 510 17.11 -2.42 -1.24
N ALA A 511 18.03 -3.32 -1.54
CA ALA A 511 17.65 -4.66 -2.00
C ALA A 511 17.38 -5.61 -0.82
N GLY A 512 16.20 -6.25 -0.80
CA GLY A 512 15.75 -7.16 0.25
C GLY A 512 14.23 -7.18 0.35
N ASP A 513 13.68 -8.12 1.11
CA ASP A 513 12.25 -8.07 1.44
C ASP A 513 12.09 -7.16 2.67
N ASP A 514 11.63 -5.93 2.45
CA ASP A 514 11.49 -4.91 3.50
C ASP A 514 10.04 -4.75 3.95
N SER A 515 9.81 -4.68 5.26
CA SER A 515 8.52 -4.45 5.90
C SER A 515 8.55 -3.17 6.73
N LEU A 516 7.53 -2.33 6.58
CA LEU A 516 7.27 -1.15 7.41
C LEU A 516 5.85 -1.20 7.96
N ASP A 517 5.73 -1.43 9.26
CA ASP A 517 4.47 -1.34 10.02
C ASP A 517 4.39 0.02 10.75
N VAL A 518 3.29 0.72 10.55
CA VAL A 518 3.01 2.02 11.18
C VAL A 518 1.67 1.98 11.89
N ALA A 519 1.60 2.41 13.16
CA ALA A 519 0.33 2.50 13.90
C ALA A 519 0.26 3.67 14.89
N ASN A 520 -0.89 4.37 14.91
CA ASN A 520 -1.15 5.57 15.74
C ASN A 520 -0.06 6.66 15.63
N VAL A 521 0.36 6.95 14.40
CA VAL A 521 1.38 7.95 14.10
C VAL A 521 0.75 9.17 13.42
N SER A 522 1.08 10.37 13.89
CA SER A 522 0.71 11.64 13.27
C SER A 522 1.96 12.41 12.86
N LEU A 523 2.07 12.73 11.57
CA LEU A 523 3.20 13.44 10.97
C LEU A 523 2.81 14.90 10.64
N GLY A 524 3.66 15.84 11.02
CA GLY A 524 3.52 17.26 10.72
C GLY A 524 3.92 17.63 9.28
N ALA A 525 4.62 16.74 8.57
CA ALA A 525 5.02 16.92 7.17
C ALA A 525 4.70 15.67 6.31
N ALA A 526 5.32 15.57 5.13
CA ALA A 526 5.09 14.47 4.19
C ALA A 526 5.79 13.18 4.65
N ALA A 527 5.22 12.03 4.31
CA ALA A 527 5.89 10.74 4.40
C ALA A 527 6.41 10.33 3.02
N THR A 528 7.66 9.88 2.97
CA THR A 528 8.27 9.25 1.80
C THR A 528 8.82 7.90 2.22
N VAL A 529 8.22 6.84 1.69
CA VAL A 529 8.63 5.46 1.92
C VAL A 529 9.15 4.91 0.60
N ASN A 530 10.43 4.60 0.55
CA ASN A 530 11.05 3.86 -0.53
C ASN A 530 11.56 2.53 0.02
N LEU A 531 10.90 1.42 -0.28
CA LEU A 531 11.34 0.09 0.19
C LEU A 531 12.29 -0.62 -0.78
N GLY A 532 12.75 0.06 -1.83
CA GLY A 532 13.79 -0.48 -2.70
C GLY A 532 13.29 -1.65 -3.55
N ALA A 533 14.11 -2.70 -3.70
CA ALA A 533 13.85 -3.86 -4.56
C ALA A 533 13.69 -5.13 -3.74
N GLY A 534 12.70 -5.96 -4.07
CA GLY A 534 12.34 -7.16 -3.30
C GLY A 534 10.84 -7.21 -3.06
N SER A 535 10.35 -8.19 -2.31
CA SER A 535 8.92 -8.30 -1.99
C SER A 535 8.63 -7.51 -0.72
N ASN A 536 8.19 -6.27 -0.88
CA ASN A 536 8.09 -5.34 0.24
C ASN A 536 6.68 -5.25 0.79
N SER A 537 6.56 -4.82 2.05
CA SER A 537 5.30 -4.60 2.73
C SER A 537 5.26 -3.24 3.40
N PHE A 538 4.25 -2.43 3.09
CA PHE A 538 3.84 -1.29 3.91
C PHE A 538 2.49 -1.59 4.55
N ASP A 539 2.44 -1.63 5.87
CA ASP A 539 1.22 -1.91 6.62
C ASP A 539 0.83 -0.76 7.55
N HIS A 540 -0.40 -0.27 7.36
CA HIS A 540 -1.12 0.59 8.29
C HIS A 540 -2.48 -0.02 8.63
N SER A 541 -2.53 -1.31 8.97
CA SER A 541 -3.77 -2.01 9.29
C SER A 541 -4.31 -1.69 10.69
N ALA A 542 -3.46 -1.19 11.60
CA ALA A 542 -3.78 -0.91 12.99
C ALA A 542 -3.75 0.59 13.33
N GLY A 543 -4.68 1.01 14.18
CA GLY A 543 -4.68 2.36 14.74
C GLY A 543 -5.08 3.46 13.76
N SER A 544 -4.50 4.65 13.92
CA SER A 544 -4.67 5.80 13.02
C SER A 544 -3.35 6.24 12.41
N PHE A 545 -3.36 6.72 11.16
CA PHE A 545 -2.21 7.36 10.54
C PHE A 545 -2.65 8.68 9.91
N SER A 546 -1.89 9.74 10.17
CA SER A 546 -2.12 11.02 9.53
C SER A 546 -0.83 11.68 9.10
N SER A 547 -0.84 12.25 7.90
CA SER A 547 0.27 13.00 7.31
C SER A 547 -0.26 14.14 6.44
N THR A 548 0.59 15.10 6.09
CA THR A 548 0.18 16.17 5.14
C THR A 548 0.21 15.70 3.68
N ALA A 549 1.06 14.72 3.35
CA ALA A 549 1.16 14.03 2.08
C ALA A 549 1.82 12.67 2.29
N PHE A 550 1.52 11.70 1.42
CA PHE A 550 2.10 10.36 1.47
C PHE A 550 2.60 9.95 0.08
N THR A 551 3.85 9.52 0.01
CA THR A 551 4.46 8.92 -1.18
C THR A 551 5.04 7.58 -0.79
N TYR A 552 4.55 6.53 -1.42
CA TYR A 552 5.13 5.20 -1.36
C TYR A 552 5.69 4.87 -2.74
N GLY A 553 6.94 4.45 -2.77
CA GLY A 553 7.55 3.86 -3.95
C GLY A 553 8.28 2.61 -3.53
N THR A 554 8.29 1.61 -4.39
CA THR A 554 9.49 0.79 -4.52
C THR A 554 10.43 1.49 -5.49
N ALA A 555 11.71 1.14 -5.52
CA ALA A 555 12.62 1.79 -6.45
C ALA A 555 12.00 1.69 -7.86
N VAL A 556 11.88 2.82 -8.57
CA VAL A 556 11.16 2.86 -9.86
C VAL A 556 11.68 1.76 -10.78
N GLY A 557 10.88 0.71 -11.03
CA GLY A 557 11.23 -0.42 -11.88
C GLY A 557 11.99 -1.58 -11.20
N SER A 558 11.92 -1.74 -9.88
CA SER A 558 12.44 -2.95 -9.21
C SER A 558 11.50 -4.14 -9.36
N SER A 559 12.08 -5.35 -9.38
CA SER A 559 11.36 -6.63 -9.38
C SER A 559 10.97 -7.05 -7.96
N GLY A 560 9.71 -7.44 -7.71
CA GLY A 560 9.28 -8.06 -6.46
C GLY A 560 7.77 -7.98 -6.25
N ASN A 561 7.22 -8.77 -5.32
CA ASN A 561 5.78 -8.74 -5.03
C ASN A 561 5.52 -7.81 -3.85
N ASP A 562 5.05 -6.60 -4.11
CA ASP A 562 4.83 -5.60 -3.06
C ASP A 562 3.39 -5.63 -2.52
N THR A 563 3.23 -5.40 -1.23
CA THR A 563 1.93 -5.28 -0.56
C THR A 563 1.82 -3.96 0.19
N VAL A 564 0.79 -3.17 -0.12
CA VAL A 564 0.47 -1.93 0.58
C VAL A 564 -0.91 -2.07 1.20
N THR A 565 -0.98 -2.05 2.53
CA THR A 565 -2.24 -2.14 3.27
C THR A 565 -2.50 -0.84 4.01
N PHE A 566 -3.63 -0.21 3.71
CA PHE A 566 -4.20 0.88 4.49
C PHE A 566 -5.42 0.37 5.26
N GLY A 567 -5.47 0.63 6.55
CA GLY A 567 -6.62 0.24 7.37
C GLY A 567 -6.74 1.00 8.67
N GLY A 568 -7.22 0.29 9.69
CA GLY A 568 -7.50 0.86 11.01
C GLY A 568 -8.85 1.58 11.09
N THR A 569 -8.97 2.49 12.06
CA THR A 569 -10.21 3.25 12.27
C THR A 569 -10.32 4.45 11.33
N SER A 570 -9.17 5.05 10.97
CA SER A 570 -9.08 6.15 10.04
C SER A 570 -7.68 6.26 9.41
N PHE A 571 -7.65 6.54 8.11
CA PHE A 571 -6.48 7.03 7.40
C PHE A 571 -6.85 8.40 6.83
N ALA A 572 -6.10 9.43 7.23
CA ALA A 572 -6.43 10.81 6.86
C ALA A 572 -5.18 11.56 6.39
N THR A 573 -5.25 12.16 5.21
CA THR A 573 -4.22 13.10 4.73
C THR A 573 -4.73 14.53 4.90
N ALA A 574 -3.94 15.38 5.54
CA ALA A 574 -4.37 16.73 5.94
C ALA A 574 -4.44 17.70 4.74
N SER A 575 -5.63 17.75 4.13
CA SER A 575 -6.29 18.94 3.55
C SER A 575 -5.89 19.53 2.19
N THR A 576 -4.82 19.11 1.49
CA THR A 576 -4.62 19.54 0.07
C THR A 576 -3.94 18.55 -0.86
N SER A 577 -3.22 17.55 -0.35
CA SER A 577 -2.39 16.65 -1.18
C SER A 577 -3.05 15.29 -1.33
N GLY A 578 -2.89 14.65 -2.48
CA GLY A 578 -3.22 13.23 -2.66
C GLY A 578 -2.03 12.35 -2.26
N PHE A 579 -2.06 11.08 -2.65
CA PHE A 579 -0.92 10.17 -2.48
C PHE A 579 -0.55 9.47 -3.77
N THR A 580 0.72 9.09 -3.87
CA THR A 580 1.26 8.33 -5.01
C THR A 580 1.80 7.02 -4.48
N LEU A 581 1.34 5.90 -5.06
CA LEU A 581 1.93 4.58 -4.90
C LEU A 581 2.54 4.19 -6.24
N ASN A 582 3.83 3.90 -6.25
CA ASN A 582 4.49 3.20 -7.36
C ASN A 582 4.91 1.82 -6.86
N LEU A 583 4.32 0.78 -7.43
CA LEU A 583 4.52 -0.61 -7.03
C LEU A 583 5.60 -1.31 -7.85
N GLY A 584 6.15 -0.67 -8.89
CA GLY A 584 7.20 -1.30 -9.72
C GLY A 584 6.71 -2.55 -10.46
N GLU A 585 7.63 -3.46 -10.78
CA GLU A 585 7.36 -4.72 -11.48
C GLU A 585 7.07 -5.84 -10.48
N GLY A 586 6.20 -6.79 -10.83
CA GLY A 586 5.88 -7.98 -10.03
C GLY A 586 4.38 -8.12 -9.76
N THR A 587 4.00 -9.07 -8.89
CA THR A 587 2.60 -9.26 -8.49
C THR A 587 2.31 -8.41 -7.25
N ASN A 588 1.79 -7.20 -7.45
CA ASN A 588 1.60 -6.25 -6.36
C ASN A 588 0.16 -6.19 -5.87
N GLN A 589 -0.02 -5.77 -4.62
CA GLN A 589 -1.33 -5.69 -4.00
C GLN A 589 -1.49 -4.40 -3.19
N VAL A 590 -2.59 -3.69 -3.41
CA VAL A 590 -3.01 -2.54 -2.59
C VAL A 590 -4.37 -2.84 -1.98
N HIS A 591 -4.43 -2.83 -0.65
CA HIS A 591 -5.63 -3.07 0.13
C HIS A 591 -6.05 -1.83 0.92
N PHE A 592 -7.32 -1.43 0.77
CA PHE A 592 -7.97 -0.48 1.65
C PHE A 592 -9.00 -1.23 2.49
N ASN A 593 -8.67 -1.43 3.77
CA ASN A 593 -9.37 -2.34 4.68
C ASN A 593 -10.02 -1.57 5.84
N ASN A 594 -11.35 -1.65 5.95
CA ASN A 594 -12.13 -1.08 7.05
C ASN A 594 -11.97 0.45 7.22
N GLY A 595 -12.93 1.08 7.92
CA GLY A 595 -12.80 2.49 8.32
C GLY A 595 -13.21 3.51 7.24
N THR A 596 -12.80 4.75 7.46
CA THR A 596 -13.11 5.92 6.63
C THR A 596 -11.82 6.54 6.09
N PHE A 597 -11.77 6.74 4.78
CA PHE A 597 -10.66 7.39 4.09
C PHE A 597 -11.11 8.77 3.63
N ALA A 598 -10.46 9.81 4.14
CA ALA A 598 -10.73 11.20 3.78
C ALA A 598 -9.43 11.89 3.36
N PHE A 599 -9.40 12.38 2.12
CA PHE A 599 -8.23 13.02 1.53
C PHE A 599 -8.48 14.51 1.31
N GLY A 600 -7.41 15.29 1.42
CA GLY A 600 -7.48 16.75 1.43
C GLY A 600 -7.86 17.44 0.12
N GLY A 601 -7.74 16.76 -1.02
CA GLY A 601 -8.22 17.27 -2.31
C GLY A 601 -7.26 17.13 -3.49
N GLY A 602 -6.02 16.70 -3.27
CA GLY A 602 -5.11 16.36 -4.36
C GLY A 602 -5.48 15.02 -5.02
N SER A 603 -4.95 14.78 -6.23
CA SER A 603 -5.15 13.53 -6.95
C SER A 603 -4.33 12.39 -6.35
N THR A 604 -4.90 11.20 -6.34
CA THR A 604 -4.23 9.95 -5.98
C THR A 604 -3.84 9.17 -7.22
N SER A 605 -2.66 8.57 -7.22
CA SER A 605 -2.21 7.66 -8.28
C SER A 605 -1.70 6.35 -7.70
N ILE A 606 -2.17 5.23 -8.24
CA ILE A 606 -1.58 3.90 -8.03
C ILE A 606 -1.02 3.47 -9.37
N THR A 607 0.27 3.18 -9.43
CA THR A 607 0.96 2.74 -10.64
C THR A 607 1.63 1.40 -10.38
N GLY A 608 1.24 0.39 -11.14
CA GLY A 608 1.90 -0.90 -11.25
C GLY A 608 2.81 -0.98 -12.47
N GLY A 609 3.43 -2.13 -12.67
CA GLY A 609 4.41 -2.42 -13.73
C GLY A 609 3.97 -3.63 -14.54
N SER A 610 4.89 -4.51 -14.93
CA SER A 610 4.51 -5.83 -15.42
C SER A 610 4.20 -6.79 -14.27
N GLY A 611 3.19 -7.64 -14.41
CA GLY A 611 2.82 -8.65 -13.42
C GLY A 611 1.32 -8.65 -13.12
N GLN A 612 0.90 -9.39 -12.09
CA GLN A 612 -0.50 -9.39 -11.66
C GLN A 612 -0.68 -8.37 -10.54
N ASP A 613 -1.20 -7.19 -10.86
CA ASP A 613 -1.43 -6.17 -9.85
C ASP A 613 -2.89 -6.13 -9.40
N THR A 614 -3.11 -5.97 -8.10
CA THR A 614 -4.45 -5.93 -7.50
C THR A 614 -4.66 -4.66 -6.67
N VAL A 615 -5.77 -3.96 -6.89
CA VAL A 615 -6.23 -2.83 -6.05
C VAL A 615 -7.62 -3.13 -5.52
N ASN A 616 -7.76 -3.21 -4.20
CA ASN A 616 -8.99 -3.59 -3.53
C ASN A 616 -9.46 -2.53 -2.55
N LEU A 617 -10.61 -1.91 -2.85
CA LEU A 617 -11.41 -1.12 -1.91
C LEU A 617 -12.65 -1.94 -1.58
N LEU A 618 -12.58 -2.81 -0.57
CA LEU A 618 -13.65 -3.77 -0.29
C LEU A 618 -14.81 -3.14 0.49
N GLY A 619 -15.98 -3.81 0.49
CA GLY A 619 -17.24 -3.30 1.05
C GLY A 619 -17.25 -2.97 2.54
N ALA A 620 -16.20 -3.34 3.30
CA ALA A 620 -16.05 -2.93 4.69
C ALA A 620 -15.54 -1.48 4.85
N VAL A 621 -15.10 -0.84 3.75
CA VAL A 621 -14.78 0.60 3.72
C VAL A 621 -16.10 1.39 3.71
N SER A 622 -16.37 2.14 4.78
CA SER A 622 -17.63 2.87 4.93
C SER A 622 -17.72 4.11 4.04
N SER A 623 -16.58 4.76 3.80
CA SER A 623 -16.47 5.94 2.95
C SER A 623 -15.04 6.10 2.43
N PHE A 624 -14.92 6.34 1.12
CA PHE A 624 -13.69 6.73 0.44
C PHE A 624 -13.93 8.07 -0.25
N ALA A 625 -13.45 9.16 0.35
CA ALA A 625 -13.68 10.53 -0.11
C ALA A 625 -12.37 11.21 -0.55
N LEU A 626 -12.21 11.35 -1.87
CA LEU A 626 -11.04 11.93 -2.54
C LEU A 626 -11.50 13.06 -3.47
N PRO A 627 -11.48 14.34 -3.07
CA PRO A 627 -11.96 15.41 -3.94
C PRO A 627 -11.17 15.56 -5.27
N GLY A 628 -9.93 15.06 -5.34
CA GLY A 628 -9.13 14.98 -6.56
C GLY A 628 -9.39 13.72 -7.40
N SER A 629 -8.64 13.52 -8.48
CA SER A 629 -8.80 12.33 -9.33
C SER A 629 -8.20 11.07 -8.69
N PHE A 630 -8.89 9.94 -8.81
CA PHE A 630 -8.35 8.62 -8.49
C PHE A 630 -7.84 7.94 -9.77
N ASN A 631 -6.52 7.85 -9.92
CA ASN A 631 -5.89 7.30 -11.10
C ASN A 631 -5.25 5.94 -10.78
N ILE A 632 -5.73 4.87 -11.42
CA ILE A 632 -5.22 3.52 -11.27
C ILE A 632 -4.61 3.11 -12.61
N ASN A 633 -3.31 2.85 -12.66
CA ASN A 633 -2.62 2.35 -13.84
C ASN A 633 -1.82 1.11 -13.44
N LEU A 634 -2.34 -0.08 -13.70
CA LEU A 634 -1.74 -1.34 -13.26
C LEU A 634 -0.77 -1.94 -14.28
N GLY A 635 -0.28 -1.11 -15.22
CA GLY A 635 0.75 -1.53 -16.15
C GLY A 635 0.29 -2.72 -17.00
N ALA A 636 1.11 -3.74 -17.19
CA ALA A 636 0.85 -4.90 -18.04
C ALA A 636 0.70 -6.17 -17.20
N GLY A 637 -0.25 -7.04 -17.51
CA GLY A 637 -0.42 -8.37 -16.94
C GLY A 637 -1.87 -8.65 -16.54
N LEU A 638 -2.10 -9.62 -15.66
CA LEU A 638 -3.44 -10.03 -15.24
C LEU A 638 -3.89 -9.15 -14.07
N ASN A 639 -4.40 -7.94 -14.33
CA ASN A 639 -4.65 -6.98 -13.26
C ASN A 639 -6.10 -7.00 -12.78
N THR A 640 -6.31 -6.63 -11.51
CA THR A 640 -7.66 -6.51 -10.92
C THR A 640 -7.80 -5.23 -10.12
N ALA A 641 -8.81 -4.42 -10.42
CA ALA A 641 -9.20 -3.27 -9.60
C ALA A 641 -10.66 -3.40 -9.17
N THR A 642 -10.89 -3.62 -7.87
CA THR A 642 -12.24 -3.72 -7.29
C THR A 642 -12.52 -2.55 -6.37
N LEU A 643 -13.46 -1.70 -6.78
CA LEU A 643 -13.91 -0.51 -6.06
C LEU A 643 -15.33 -0.74 -5.50
N ALA A 644 -15.40 -1.28 -4.29
CA ALA A 644 -16.63 -1.71 -3.63
C ALA A 644 -16.91 -0.98 -2.30
N ALA A 645 -16.23 0.14 -2.02
CA ALA A 645 -16.52 0.97 -0.84
C ALA A 645 -18.01 1.34 -0.77
N ALA A 646 -18.58 1.40 0.43
CA ALA A 646 -20.01 1.69 0.59
C ALA A 646 -20.38 3.06 -0.03
N ASN A 647 -19.52 4.06 0.17
CA ASN A 647 -19.62 5.37 -0.48
C ASN A 647 -18.26 5.74 -1.11
N LEU A 648 -18.18 5.72 -2.43
CA LEU A 648 -17.04 6.24 -3.19
C LEU A 648 -17.35 7.67 -3.67
N ASN A 649 -16.55 8.64 -3.26
CA ASN A 649 -16.65 10.02 -3.73
C ASN A 649 -15.28 10.46 -4.27
N THR A 650 -15.14 10.62 -5.58
CA THR A 650 -13.90 11.07 -6.23
C THR A 650 -14.09 12.28 -7.11
N GLY A 651 -13.06 13.11 -7.30
CA GLY A 651 -13.08 14.19 -8.29
C GLY A 651 -13.11 13.68 -9.74
N GLY A 652 -12.42 12.58 -10.01
CA GLY A 652 -12.38 11.85 -11.28
C GLY A 652 -11.97 10.40 -11.04
N LEU A 653 -12.17 9.51 -12.01
CA LEU A 653 -11.76 8.11 -11.90
C LEU A 653 -11.15 7.63 -13.21
N SER A 654 -9.93 7.10 -13.18
CA SER A 654 -9.33 6.44 -14.33
C SER A 654 -8.75 5.08 -13.97
N TYR A 655 -8.93 4.11 -14.85
CA TYR A 655 -8.30 2.79 -14.80
C TYR A 655 -7.53 2.53 -16.11
N THR A 656 -6.33 1.99 -16.02
CA THR A 656 -5.51 1.55 -17.16
C THR A 656 -4.80 0.23 -16.85
N GLY A 657 -4.94 -0.79 -17.72
CA GLY A 657 -4.27 -2.10 -17.56
C GLY A 657 -3.48 -2.60 -18.79
N THR A 658 -3.35 -1.77 -19.82
CA THR A 658 -2.47 -1.92 -21.01
C THR A 658 -2.52 -3.26 -21.78
N THR A 659 -1.90 -4.34 -21.31
CA THR A 659 -1.87 -5.65 -21.97
C THR A 659 -2.07 -6.75 -20.94
N GLY A 660 -2.85 -7.78 -21.24
CA GLY A 660 -3.21 -8.86 -20.31
C GLY A 660 -4.71 -8.85 -20.00
N ASP A 661 -5.22 -9.91 -19.38
CA ASP A 661 -6.65 -10.00 -19.06
C ASP A 661 -6.92 -9.18 -17.79
N ASP A 662 -7.54 -8.02 -17.93
CA ASP A 662 -7.80 -7.10 -16.84
C ASP A 662 -9.24 -7.23 -16.33
N THR A 663 -9.42 -7.06 -15.02
CA THR A 663 -10.72 -6.95 -14.36
C THR A 663 -10.87 -5.59 -13.69
N PHE A 664 -11.86 -4.80 -14.08
CA PHE A 664 -12.26 -3.57 -13.40
C PHE A 664 -13.69 -3.68 -12.87
N ALA A 665 -13.89 -3.45 -11.57
CA ALA A 665 -15.21 -3.52 -10.94
C ALA A 665 -15.48 -2.28 -10.08
N LEU A 666 -16.66 -1.67 -10.25
CA LEU A 666 -17.20 -0.60 -9.41
C LEU A 666 -18.60 -1.01 -8.93
N THR A 667 -18.71 -1.50 -7.70
CA THR A 667 -19.90 -2.25 -7.20
C THR A 667 -20.43 -1.76 -5.85
N GLY A 668 -19.86 -0.69 -5.28
CA GLY A 668 -20.26 -0.12 -3.99
C GLY A 668 -21.73 0.36 -3.96
N ALA A 669 -22.26 0.64 -2.76
CA ALA A 669 -23.64 1.11 -2.61
C ALA A 669 -23.88 2.49 -3.29
N SER A 670 -22.88 3.36 -3.27
CA SER A 670 -22.89 4.65 -3.96
C SER A 670 -21.50 4.99 -4.54
N ALA A 671 -21.49 5.54 -5.76
CA ALA A 671 -20.32 6.10 -6.41
C ALA A 671 -20.65 7.47 -7.02
N THR A 672 -20.02 8.52 -6.50
CA THR A 672 -20.09 9.90 -7.01
C THR A 672 -18.73 10.30 -7.57
N ILE A 673 -18.68 10.64 -8.85
CA ILE A 673 -17.46 11.02 -9.56
C ILE A 673 -17.69 12.43 -10.12
N GLY A 674 -16.98 13.42 -9.59
CA GLY A 674 -17.18 14.84 -9.91
C GLY A 674 -16.84 15.23 -11.35
N ALA A 675 -16.12 14.37 -12.08
CA ALA A 675 -15.70 14.54 -13.46
C ALA A 675 -15.98 13.26 -14.27
N ALA A 676 -15.20 13.01 -15.33
CA ALA A 676 -15.35 11.81 -16.15
C ALA A 676 -14.76 10.56 -15.47
N MET A 677 -15.36 9.41 -15.78
CA MET A 677 -14.84 8.07 -15.53
C MET A 677 -14.25 7.52 -16.83
N ASN A 678 -12.95 7.16 -16.81
CA ASN A 678 -12.24 6.60 -17.96
C ASN A 678 -11.69 5.22 -17.63
N VAL A 679 -12.21 4.16 -18.23
CA VAL A 679 -11.74 2.78 -18.01
C VAL A 679 -11.10 2.28 -19.30
N ASN A 680 -9.80 2.03 -19.27
CA ASN A 680 -9.05 1.49 -20.40
C ASN A 680 -8.31 0.20 -20.02
N THR A 681 -8.92 -0.95 -20.26
CA THR A 681 -8.31 -2.26 -20.00
C THR A 681 -7.32 -2.69 -21.10
N GLY A 682 -7.04 -1.85 -22.09
CA GLY A 682 -6.07 -2.16 -23.14
C GLY A 682 -6.37 -3.47 -23.89
N THR A 683 -5.34 -4.27 -24.18
CA THR A 683 -5.45 -5.52 -24.94
C THR A 683 -5.55 -6.74 -24.03
N GLY A 684 -6.54 -7.62 -24.22
CA GLY A 684 -6.72 -8.86 -23.45
C GLY A 684 -8.19 -9.28 -23.45
N ALA A 685 -8.53 -10.39 -22.82
CA ALA A 685 -9.91 -10.82 -22.56
C ALA A 685 -10.41 -10.16 -21.26
N ASN A 686 -10.85 -8.90 -21.38
CA ASN A 686 -11.05 -8.04 -20.22
C ASN A 686 -12.50 -8.08 -19.72
N THR A 687 -12.66 -7.96 -18.40
CA THR A 687 -13.95 -7.88 -17.70
C THR A 687 -14.12 -6.52 -17.04
N ILE A 688 -15.20 -5.81 -17.38
CA ILE A 688 -15.54 -4.50 -16.83
C ILE A 688 -16.94 -4.60 -16.22
N ASN A 689 -17.08 -4.31 -14.93
CA ASN A 689 -18.35 -4.32 -14.22
C ASN A 689 -18.55 -3.03 -13.43
N VAL A 690 -19.28 -2.08 -14.00
CA VAL A 690 -19.79 -0.91 -13.28
C VAL A 690 -21.25 -1.21 -12.93
N SER A 691 -21.54 -1.44 -11.65
CA SER A 691 -22.87 -1.80 -11.14
C SER A 691 -23.17 -1.25 -9.74
N ALA A 692 -22.58 -0.10 -9.39
CA ALA A 692 -22.85 0.58 -8.14
C ALA A 692 -24.37 0.81 -7.91
N GLY A 693 -24.80 0.81 -6.65
CA GLY A 693 -26.19 1.05 -6.27
C GLY A 693 -26.71 2.38 -6.81
N THR A 694 -26.02 3.46 -6.47
CA THR A 694 -26.21 4.79 -7.06
C THR A 694 -24.95 5.22 -7.79
N LEU A 695 -25.06 5.64 -9.05
CA LEU A 695 -23.93 6.13 -9.85
C LEU A 695 -24.18 7.57 -10.32
N GLN A 696 -23.29 8.49 -9.98
CA GLN A 696 -23.30 9.86 -10.51
C GLN A 696 -21.93 10.19 -11.13
N THR A 697 -21.91 10.62 -12.39
CA THR A 697 -20.67 10.99 -13.09
C THR A 697 -20.91 11.96 -14.26
N GLN A 698 -19.94 12.84 -14.54
CA GLN A 698 -20.02 13.79 -15.66
C GLN A 698 -19.68 13.16 -17.02
N GLY A 699 -19.38 11.87 -17.08
CA GLY A 699 -19.15 11.15 -18.32
C GLY A 699 -18.51 9.80 -18.08
N VAL A 700 -18.76 8.87 -18.99
CA VAL A 700 -18.16 7.54 -18.96
C VAL A 700 -17.57 7.21 -20.32
N THR A 701 -16.29 6.89 -20.34
CA THR A 701 -15.60 6.32 -21.49
C THR A 701 -15.01 4.99 -21.07
N ILE A 702 -15.52 3.92 -21.67
CA ILE A 702 -14.98 2.57 -21.54
C ILE A 702 -14.33 2.22 -22.87
N THR A 703 -13.03 1.97 -22.85
CA THR A 703 -12.25 1.53 -23.99
C THR A 703 -11.65 0.17 -23.68
N ASN A 704 -12.06 -0.83 -24.43
CA ASN A 704 -11.63 -2.19 -24.26
C ASN A 704 -11.13 -2.74 -25.61
N THR A 705 -9.93 -2.31 -25.99
CA THR A 705 -9.32 -2.63 -27.29
C THR A 705 -8.50 -3.91 -27.19
N GLY A 706 -9.18 -5.05 -27.03
CA GLY A 706 -8.59 -6.39 -27.05
C GLY A 706 -7.78 -6.71 -28.32
N ALA A 707 -6.88 -7.69 -28.20
CA ALA A 707 -6.28 -8.33 -29.37
C ALA A 707 -7.36 -9.08 -30.18
N ALA A 708 -7.18 -9.23 -31.48
CA ALA A 708 -8.22 -9.79 -32.36
C ALA A 708 -8.66 -11.20 -31.92
N GLY A 709 -9.97 -11.39 -31.74
CA GLY A 709 -10.58 -12.69 -31.46
C GLY A 709 -10.80 -13.03 -29.98
N LEU A 710 -10.55 -12.10 -29.06
CA LEU A 710 -10.82 -12.28 -27.63
C LEU A 710 -12.19 -11.71 -27.26
N ASN A 711 -12.92 -12.42 -26.40
CA ASN A 711 -14.26 -12.04 -25.98
C ASN A 711 -14.20 -11.10 -24.79
N GLN A 712 -14.92 -9.97 -24.89
CA GLN A 712 -14.95 -8.96 -23.84
C GLN A 712 -16.28 -9.04 -23.06
N ALA A 713 -16.24 -8.78 -21.75
CA ALA A 713 -17.45 -8.68 -20.93
C ALA A 713 -17.53 -7.28 -20.30
N ILE A 714 -18.51 -6.48 -20.72
CA ILE A 714 -18.70 -5.10 -20.26
C ILE A 714 -20.12 -4.95 -19.71
N THR A 715 -20.23 -4.71 -18.41
CA THR A 715 -21.48 -4.29 -17.77
C THR A 715 -21.32 -2.84 -17.33
N PHE A 716 -22.14 -1.94 -17.89
CA PHE A 716 -22.27 -0.56 -17.46
C PHE A 716 -23.71 -0.30 -17.02
N ALA A 717 -23.95 -0.50 -15.73
CA ALA A 717 -25.27 -0.53 -15.14
C ALA A 717 -25.30 0.12 -13.76
N ALA A 718 -26.50 0.29 -13.23
CA ALA A 718 -26.74 0.58 -11.81
C ALA A 718 -27.86 -0.32 -11.29
N THR A 719 -27.75 -0.74 -10.03
CA THR A 719 -28.80 -1.55 -9.38
C THR A 719 -29.90 -0.70 -8.76
N GLY A 720 -29.64 0.58 -8.48
CA GLY A 720 -30.59 1.54 -7.91
C GLY A 720 -30.90 2.71 -8.83
N SER A 721 -29.99 3.67 -8.99
CA SER A 721 -30.16 4.84 -9.88
C SER A 721 -28.84 5.27 -10.53
N ALA A 722 -28.89 5.81 -11.74
CA ALA A 722 -27.73 6.41 -12.39
C ALA A 722 -28.06 7.78 -12.99
N THR A 723 -27.17 8.74 -12.81
CA THR A 723 -27.18 10.04 -13.51
C THR A 723 -25.83 10.27 -14.15
N VAL A 724 -25.80 10.19 -15.48
CA VAL A 724 -24.57 10.24 -16.28
C VAL A 724 -24.73 11.32 -17.35
N THR A 725 -23.68 12.08 -17.66
CA THR A 725 -23.79 13.06 -18.77
C THR A 725 -23.64 12.41 -20.13
N SER A 726 -22.69 11.49 -20.33
CA SER A 726 -22.54 10.76 -21.60
C SER A 726 -21.93 9.38 -21.36
N VAL A 727 -22.25 8.42 -22.23
CA VAL A 727 -21.70 7.07 -22.19
C VAL A 727 -21.10 6.73 -23.55
N THR A 728 -19.83 6.36 -23.57
CA THR A 728 -19.15 5.83 -24.75
C THR A 728 -18.48 4.53 -24.37
N ILE A 729 -18.84 3.44 -25.06
CA ILE A 729 -18.26 2.12 -24.89
C ILE A 729 -17.68 1.69 -26.22
N THR A 730 -16.41 1.33 -26.23
CA THR A 730 -15.72 0.77 -27.39
C THR A 730 -15.11 -0.58 -27.01
N SER A 731 -15.50 -1.63 -27.72
CA SER A 731 -14.93 -2.98 -27.62
C SER A 731 -14.22 -3.34 -28.94
N SER A 732 -13.21 -4.20 -28.88
CA SER A 732 -12.46 -4.71 -30.04
C SER A 732 -13.20 -5.83 -30.79
N ASN A 733 -12.48 -6.43 -31.75
CA ASN A 733 -12.87 -7.67 -32.42
C ASN A 733 -12.93 -8.86 -31.44
N GLY A 734 -13.83 -9.80 -31.68
CA GLY A 734 -14.18 -10.93 -30.81
C GLY A 734 -15.69 -10.92 -30.52
N ASN A 735 -16.19 -11.92 -29.79
CA ASN A 735 -17.62 -11.97 -29.41
C ASN A 735 -17.82 -11.18 -28.11
N SER A 736 -18.04 -9.87 -28.21
CA SER A 736 -18.21 -8.97 -27.06
C SER A 736 -19.61 -9.10 -26.46
N GLN A 737 -19.69 -9.13 -25.14
CA GLN A 737 -20.93 -9.04 -24.38
C GLN A 737 -20.98 -7.69 -23.68
N VAL A 738 -21.91 -6.83 -24.09
CA VAL A 738 -22.09 -5.48 -23.55
C VAL A 738 -23.49 -5.36 -22.94
N SER A 739 -23.57 -4.85 -21.72
CA SER A 739 -24.84 -4.51 -21.06
C SER A 739 -24.82 -3.05 -20.65
N VAL A 740 -25.85 -2.29 -21.06
CA VAL A 740 -25.99 -0.86 -20.74
C VAL A 740 -27.37 -0.58 -20.18
N GLY A 741 -27.43 0.11 -19.04
CA GLY A 741 -28.68 0.57 -18.45
C GLY A 741 -28.93 0.00 -17.05
N GLY A 742 -30.07 0.36 -16.46
CA GLY A 742 -30.47 -0.13 -15.15
C GLY A 742 -30.73 -1.63 -15.15
N LEU A 743 -30.19 -2.34 -14.16
CA LEU A 743 -30.49 -3.76 -13.91
C LEU A 743 -31.93 -3.93 -13.40
N PRO A 744 -32.49 -5.16 -13.41
CA PRO A 744 -33.81 -5.41 -12.82
C PRO A 744 -33.89 -4.88 -11.39
N GLY A 745 -34.86 -3.99 -11.13
CA GLY A 745 -35.02 -3.30 -9.84
C GLY A 745 -34.47 -1.87 -9.80
N ALA A 746 -33.72 -1.43 -10.81
CA ALA A 746 -33.30 -0.03 -10.94
C ALA A 746 -34.51 0.89 -11.14
N THR A 747 -34.45 2.06 -10.51
CA THR A 747 -35.50 3.09 -10.53
C THR A 747 -35.33 4.10 -11.66
N SER A 748 -34.09 4.39 -12.06
CA SER A 748 -33.74 5.32 -13.12
C SER A 748 -32.33 5.01 -13.67
N PHE A 749 -32.12 5.34 -14.93
CA PHE A 749 -30.80 5.32 -15.57
C PHE A 749 -30.79 6.42 -16.63
N ASP A 750 -30.41 7.61 -16.18
CA ASP A 750 -30.57 8.84 -16.94
C ASP A 750 -29.22 9.26 -17.52
N VAL A 751 -29.15 9.33 -18.85
CA VAL A 751 -27.97 9.79 -19.59
C VAL A 751 -28.31 11.08 -20.31
N ALA A 752 -27.81 12.22 -19.82
CA ALA A 752 -28.25 13.53 -20.29
C ALA A 752 -27.87 13.83 -21.75
N GLY A 753 -26.70 13.38 -22.20
CA GLY A 753 -26.07 13.75 -23.47
C GLY A 753 -26.19 12.68 -24.56
N GLY A 754 -25.96 11.40 -24.27
CA GLY A 754 -26.10 10.32 -25.25
C GLY A 754 -25.36 9.04 -24.88
N VAL A 755 -25.76 7.94 -25.53
CA VAL A 755 -25.13 6.62 -25.39
C VAL A 755 -24.58 6.19 -26.73
N THR A 756 -23.32 5.79 -26.75
CA THR A 756 -22.67 5.18 -27.92
C THR A 756 -22.01 3.87 -27.51
N VAL A 757 -22.37 2.79 -28.18
CA VAL A 757 -21.67 1.50 -28.09
C VAL A 757 -21.14 1.14 -29.45
N THR A 758 -19.86 0.82 -29.52
CA THR A 758 -19.20 0.33 -30.73
C THR A 758 -18.43 -0.93 -30.38
N THR A 759 -18.69 -2.02 -31.07
CA THR A 759 -17.88 -3.25 -31.01
C THR A 759 -17.15 -3.47 -32.33
N GLY A 760 -16.26 -4.47 -32.37
CA GLY A 760 -15.47 -4.79 -33.56
C GLY A 760 -16.14 -5.81 -34.47
N SER A 761 -15.35 -6.68 -35.09
CA SER A 761 -15.86 -7.87 -35.80
C SER A 761 -16.06 -9.04 -34.84
N GLY A 762 -17.13 -9.81 -34.98
CA GLY A 762 -17.44 -10.99 -34.16
C GLY A 762 -18.95 -11.09 -33.94
N ASN A 763 -19.40 -12.12 -33.24
CA ASN A 763 -20.81 -12.26 -32.88
C ASN A 763 -21.03 -11.52 -31.56
N ASP A 764 -21.33 -10.22 -31.63
CA ASP A 764 -21.48 -9.36 -30.46
C ASP A 764 -22.90 -9.41 -29.88
N SER A 765 -23.03 -9.26 -28.56
CA SER A 765 -24.30 -9.21 -27.85
C SER A 765 -24.41 -7.92 -27.04
N LEU A 766 -25.48 -7.17 -27.26
CA LEU A 766 -25.82 -5.95 -26.53
C LEU A 766 -27.16 -6.13 -25.80
N THR A 767 -27.15 -6.00 -24.48
CA THR A 767 -28.37 -5.93 -23.67
C THR A 767 -28.62 -4.49 -23.20
N LEU A 768 -29.83 -3.98 -23.44
CA LEU A 768 -30.29 -2.69 -22.94
C LEU A 768 -31.25 -2.92 -21.77
N GLY A 769 -30.89 -2.40 -20.60
CA GLY A 769 -31.75 -2.37 -19.42
C GLY A 769 -32.74 -1.19 -19.46
N LEU A 770 -33.08 -0.66 -18.29
CA LEU A 770 -33.75 0.66 -18.21
C LEU A 770 -32.79 1.73 -18.75
N LEU A 771 -33.22 2.54 -19.72
CA LEU A 771 -32.40 3.61 -20.29
C LEU A 771 -33.26 4.81 -20.64
N THR A 772 -32.91 5.98 -20.13
CA THR A 772 -33.51 7.27 -20.50
C THR A 772 -32.42 8.22 -20.98
N THR A 773 -32.53 8.71 -22.20
CA THR A 773 -31.65 9.76 -22.75
C THR A 773 -32.48 10.74 -23.59
N PRO A 774 -32.42 12.06 -23.37
CA PRO A 774 -33.15 13.00 -24.23
C PRO A 774 -32.52 13.16 -25.62
N ASN A 775 -31.33 12.59 -25.83
CA ASN A 775 -30.51 12.77 -27.04
C ASN A 775 -30.40 11.46 -27.82
N THR A 776 -29.19 11.05 -28.23
CA THR A 776 -28.99 9.92 -29.13
C THR A 776 -28.58 8.65 -28.38
N ALA A 777 -29.10 7.51 -28.84
CA ALA A 777 -28.64 6.17 -28.50
C ALA A 777 -28.18 5.50 -29.79
N THR A 778 -26.87 5.29 -29.94
CA THR A 778 -26.23 4.78 -31.15
C THR A 778 -25.46 3.51 -30.84
N PHE A 779 -25.77 2.45 -31.57
CA PHE A 779 -25.19 1.13 -31.39
C PHE A 779 -24.62 0.67 -32.73
N ASN A 780 -23.33 0.37 -32.78
CA ASN A 780 -22.67 -0.20 -33.94
C ASN A 780 -21.97 -1.49 -33.51
N LEU A 781 -22.55 -2.64 -33.86
CA LEU A 781 -22.01 -3.94 -33.48
C LEU A 781 -21.07 -4.53 -34.53
N GLY A 782 -20.67 -3.74 -35.54
CA GLY A 782 -19.70 -4.16 -36.55
C GLY A 782 -20.20 -5.29 -37.46
N ALA A 783 -19.33 -6.25 -37.76
CA ALA A 783 -19.62 -7.38 -38.66
C ALA A 783 -19.64 -8.69 -37.86
N GLY A 784 -20.46 -9.66 -38.27
CA GLY A 784 -20.73 -10.90 -37.57
C GLY A 784 -22.22 -11.04 -37.25
N ASP A 785 -22.63 -12.15 -36.65
CA ASP A 785 -24.03 -12.39 -36.29
C ASP A 785 -24.32 -11.75 -34.94
N ASN A 786 -24.87 -10.53 -34.93
CA ASN A 786 -25.01 -9.76 -33.70
C ASN A 786 -26.39 -9.92 -33.06
N THR A 787 -26.45 -9.71 -31.75
CA THR A 787 -27.71 -9.73 -30.99
C THR A 787 -27.87 -8.42 -30.23
N LEU A 788 -29.02 -7.76 -30.35
CA LEU A 788 -29.44 -6.66 -29.48
C LEU A 788 -30.74 -7.03 -28.76
N THR A 789 -30.72 -7.00 -27.43
CA THR A 789 -31.90 -7.26 -26.60
C THR A 789 -32.26 -6.03 -25.78
N GLY A 790 -33.38 -5.37 -26.10
CA GLY A 790 -34.02 -4.37 -25.26
C GLY A 790 -34.83 -5.02 -24.14
N ALA A 791 -34.17 -5.38 -23.04
CA ALA A 791 -34.80 -6.06 -21.89
C ALA A 791 -35.62 -5.10 -21.01
N GLY A 792 -35.17 -3.84 -20.88
CA GLY A 792 -35.86 -2.80 -20.14
C GLY A 792 -36.52 -1.75 -21.03
N ASN A 793 -37.17 -0.77 -20.41
CA ASN A 793 -37.74 0.37 -21.13
C ASN A 793 -36.61 1.29 -21.63
N VAL A 794 -36.64 1.61 -22.92
CA VAL A 794 -35.69 2.51 -23.58
C VAL A 794 -36.44 3.75 -24.05
N SER A 795 -36.11 4.91 -23.49
CA SER A 795 -36.61 6.22 -23.93
C SER A 795 -35.45 7.06 -24.47
N THR A 796 -35.47 7.42 -25.75
CA THR A 796 -34.40 8.17 -26.42
C THR A 796 -34.91 9.30 -27.31
N GLY A 797 -34.13 10.35 -27.54
CA GLY A 797 -34.43 11.33 -28.60
C GLY A 797 -34.24 10.75 -30.01
N SER A 798 -33.21 9.92 -30.19
CA SER A 798 -32.97 9.17 -31.43
C SER A 798 -32.40 7.78 -31.11
N PHE A 799 -32.87 6.76 -31.81
CA PHE A 799 -32.35 5.39 -31.73
C PHE A 799 -31.69 5.02 -33.07
N THR A 800 -30.44 4.55 -33.04
CA THR A 800 -29.74 4.13 -34.25
C THR A 800 -28.99 2.83 -34.01
N TYR A 801 -29.29 1.80 -34.81
CA TYR A 801 -28.50 0.59 -34.93
C TYR A 801 -27.77 0.60 -36.28
N GLY A 802 -26.46 0.34 -36.26
CA GLY A 802 -25.60 0.25 -37.45
C GLY A 802 -25.21 1.61 -38.06
N SER A 803 -24.57 2.50 -37.30
CA SER A 803 -24.07 3.78 -37.85
C SER A 803 -22.72 3.60 -38.58
N GLY A 804 -22.68 3.71 -39.91
CA GLY A 804 -21.43 3.73 -40.69
C GLY A 804 -21.27 2.55 -41.65
N VAL A 805 -20.17 1.78 -41.53
CA VAL A 805 -19.94 0.57 -42.34
C VAL A 805 -21.00 -0.45 -41.95
N ILE A 806 -21.85 -0.75 -42.91
CA ILE A 806 -22.93 -1.73 -42.79
C ILE A 806 -22.28 -3.11 -42.62
N GLY A 807 -22.58 -3.79 -41.50
CA GLY A 807 -22.05 -5.11 -41.17
C GLY A 807 -22.50 -6.20 -42.16
N THR A 808 -21.80 -7.32 -42.13
CA THR A 808 -22.23 -8.58 -42.77
C THR A 808 -22.49 -9.61 -41.67
N GLY A 809 -23.59 -10.35 -41.72
CA GLY A 809 -23.97 -11.36 -40.72
C GLY A 809 -25.47 -11.34 -40.45
N ALA A 810 -25.98 -12.36 -39.78
CA ALA A 810 -27.38 -12.44 -39.37
C ALA A 810 -27.58 -11.71 -38.03
N ASP A 811 -28.12 -10.50 -38.07
CA ASP A 811 -28.39 -9.70 -36.87
C ASP A 811 -29.79 -9.98 -36.29
N ASN A 812 -29.90 -10.13 -34.97
CA ASN A 812 -31.16 -10.35 -34.26
C ASN A 812 -31.41 -9.27 -33.20
N LEU A 813 -32.42 -8.42 -33.45
CA LEU A 813 -32.81 -7.30 -32.61
C LEU A 813 -34.17 -7.59 -31.97
N THR A 814 -34.24 -7.72 -30.64
CA THR A 814 -35.49 -8.00 -29.91
C THR A 814 -35.76 -6.95 -28.85
N PHE A 815 -36.94 -6.34 -28.86
CA PHE A 815 -37.41 -5.36 -27.87
C PHE A 815 -38.52 -5.95 -27.00
N ASN A 816 -38.17 -6.36 -25.79
CA ASN A 816 -39.08 -6.90 -24.79
C ASN A 816 -39.59 -5.85 -23.81
N GLY A 817 -38.86 -4.74 -23.63
CA GLY A 817 -39.31 -3.54 -22.95
C GLY A 817 -39.83 -2.48 -23.92
N THR A 818 -40.50 -1.45 -23.39
CA THR A 818 -41.08 -0.38 -24.21
C THR A 818 -39.98 0.42 -24.92
N LEU A 819 -40.14 0.70 -26.21
CA LEU A 819 -39.27 1.61 -26.96
C LEU A 819 -40.01 2.94 -27.23
N ASN A 820 -39.54 4.02 -26.65
CA ASN A 820 -40.03 5.38 -26.90
C ASN A 820 -38.90 6.22 -27.51
N ALA A 821 -38.92 6.45 -28.82
CA ALA A 821 -37.85 7.17 -29.51
C ALA A 821 -38.41 8.30 -30.39
N GLY A 822 -37.61 9.32 -30.72
CA GLY A 822 -37.97 10.28 -31.78
C GLY A 822 -37.76 9.67 -33.16
N THR A 823 -36.55 9.84 -33.70
CA THR A 823 -36.13 9.18 -34.95
C THR A 823 -35.51 7.82 -34.64
N THR A 824 -35.93 6.79 -35.35
CA THR A 824 -35.40 5.43 -35.22
C THR A 824 -34.86 4.94 -36.56
N THR A 825 -33.63 4.45 -36.56
CA THR A 825 -32.98 3.90 -37.76
C THR A 825 -32.32 2.57 -37.43
N PHE A 826 -32.58 1.57 -38.26
CA PHE A 826 -31.94 0.26 -38.23
C PHE A 826 -31.22 0.06 -39.56
N HIS A 827 -29.90 -0.12 -39.52
CA HIS A 827 -29.08 -0.57 -40.64
C HIS A 827 -28.62 -1.99 -40.34
N LEU A 828 -29.28 -2.98 -40.94
CA LEU A 828 -29.05 -4.40 -40.65
C LEU A 828 -27.93 -4.98 -41.52
N GLY A 829 -27.89 -4.59 -42.80
CA GLY A 829 -26.80 -4.89 -43.70
C GLY A 829 -26.91 -6.18 -44.50
N GLY A 830 -25.78 -6.81 -44.78
CA GLY A 830 -25.82 -8.09 -45.49
C GLY A 830 -26.10 -9.22 -44.51
N GLY A 831 -26.90 -10.22 -44.88
CA GLY A 831 -27.24 -11.37 -44.04
C GLY A 831 -28.75 -11.49 -43.81
N SER A 832 -29.18 -12.54 -43.09
CA SER A 832 -30.59 -12.73 -42.75
C SER A 832 -30.89 -12.12 -41.40
N ASN A 833 -31.50 -10.95 -41.37
CA ASN A 833 -31.67 -10.18 -40.14
C ASN A 833 -33.10 -10.26 -39.60
N SER A 834 -33.28 -10.04 -38.31
CA SER A 834 -34.61 -10.00 -37.67
C SER A 834 -34.72 -8.84 -36.69
N ILE A 835 -35.85 -8.12 -36.76
CA ILE A 835 -36.27 -7.14 -35.76
C ILE A 835 -37.61 -7.57 -35.18
N THR A 836 -37.70 -7.79 -33.87
CA THR A 836 -38.92 -8.16 -33.17
C THR A 836 -39.30 -7.15 -32.09
N PHE A 837 -40.51 -6.60 -32.16
CA PHE A 837 -41.10 -5.71 -31.16
C PHE A 837 -42.19 -6.43 -30.34
N ASN A 838 -41.83 -6.89 -29.15
CA ASN A 838 -42.74 -7.62 -28.24
C ASN A 838 -43.47 -6.72 -27.24
N ALA A 839 -43.01 -5.49 -27.06
CA ALA A 839 -43.62 -4.49 -26.20
C ALA A 839 -44.02 -3.24 -26.97
N THR A 840 -44.74 -2.35 -26.29
CA THR A 840 -45.24 -1.12 -26.90
C THR A 840 -44.09 -0.28 -27.46
N THR A 841 -44.24 0.16 -28.70
CA THR A 841 -43.25 1.01 -29.39
C THR A 841 -43.93 2.29 -29.86
N THR A 842 -43.36 3.44 -29.48
CA THR A 842 -43.85 4.78 -29.84
C THR A 842 -42.70 5.58 -30.43
N LEU A 843 -42.83 5.95 -31.70
CA LEU A 843 -41.82 6.69 -32.44
C LEU A 843 -42.35 8.08 -32.78
N GLY A 844 -41.79 9.11 -32.15
CA GLY A 844 -42.25 10.49 -32.24
C GLY A 844 -41.92 11.20 -33.56
N SER A 845 -41.08 10.63 -34.42
CA SER A 845 -40.70 11.27 -35.69
C SER A 845 -40.70 10.31 -36.88
N SER A 846 -39.77 9.36 -36.97
CA SER A 846 -39.69 8.48 -38.15
C SER A 846 -39.10 7.12 -37.83
N LEU A 847 -39.44 6.14 -38.66
CA LEU A 847 -38.80 4.83 -38.71
C LEU A 847 -38.09 4.64 -40.04
N THR A 848 -36.86 4.16 -40.01
CA THR A 848 -36.15 3.69 -41.20
C THR A 848 -35.52 2.34 -40.91
N VAL A 849 -35.84 1.34 -41.70
CA VAL A 849 -35.19 0.02 -41.68
C VAL A 849 -34.49 -0.13 -43.02
N ASN A 850 -33.20 -0.45 -43.00
CA ASN A 850 -32.43 -0.82 -44.16
C ASN A 850 -31.97 -2.26 -43.96
N GLY A 851 -32.68 -3.19 -44.60
CA GLY A 851 -32.41 -4.63 -44.56
C GLY A 851 -31.07 -4.90 -45.22
N GLY A 852 -31.02 -4.89 -46.54
CA GLY A 852 -29.79 -4.93 -47.31
C GLY A 852 -29.85 -6.06 -48.31
N GLY A 853 -29.07 -7.12 -48.10
CA GLY A 853 -29.14 -8.32 -48.93
C GLY A 853 -29.22 -9.56 -48.06
N GLY A 854 -30.18 -10.44 -48.29
CA GLY A 854 -30.49 -11.58 -47.43
C GLY A 854 -31.96 -11.62 -47.07
N SER A 855 -32.37 -12.54 -46.19
CA SER A 855 -33.77 -12.67 -45.79
C SER A 855 -34.02 -11.86 -44.51
N ASP A 856 -34.71 -10.74 -44.61
CA ASP A 856 -34.89 -9.80 -43.51
C ASP A 856 -36.34 -9.79 -42.97
N ASP A 857 -36.49 -10.01 -41.66
CA ASP A 857 -37.77 -10.08 -40.97
C ASP A 857 -38.01 -8.87 -40.04
N VAL A 858 -39.19 -8.27 -40.11
CA VAL A 858 -39.69 -7.28 -39.16
C VAL A 858 -41.00 -7.79 -38.56
N ILE A 859 -40.99 -8.08 -37.27
CA ILE A 859 -42.12 -8.67 -36.53
C ILE A 859 -42.60 -7.70 -35.46
N ILE A 860 -43.89 -7.38 -35.46
CA ILE A 860 -44.52 -6.45 -34.51
C ILE A 860 -45.62 -7.18 -33.75
N ASN A 861 -45.41 -7.51 -32.48
CA ASN A 861 -46.35 -8.30 -31.66
C ASN A 861 -47.12 -7.47 -30.62
N SER A 862 -46.92 -6.15 -30.59
CA SER A 862 -47.53 -5.24 -29.62
C SER A 862 -47.93 -3.91 -30.25
N SER A 863 -48.54 -3.01 -29.47
CA SER A 863 -48.94 -1.68 -29.95
C SER A 863 -47.74 -0.93 -30.52
N PHE A 864 -47.86 -0.43 -31.75
CA PHE A 864 -46.77 0.20 -32.49
C PHE A 864 -47.25 1.46 -33.19
N SER A 865 -46.63 2.60 -32.91
CA SER A 865 -47.02 3.88 -33.47
C SER A 865 -45.83 4.70 -33.97
N VAL A 866 -46.00 5.34 -35.13
CA VAL A 866 -45.05 6.28 -35.74
C VAL A 866 -45.78 7.58 -36.08
N ALA A 867 -45.40 8.67 -35.42
CA ALA A 867 -46.01 9.99 -35.60
C ALA A 867 -45.60 10.68 -36.92
N GLY A 868 -44.59 10.16 -37.63
CA GLY A 868 -44.27 10.59 -38.99
C GLY A 868 -44.16 9.41 -39.95
N ALA A 869 -43.15 9.43 -40.82
CA ALA A 869 -43.01 8.43 -41.88
C ALA A 869 -42.25 7.19 -41.41
N ALA A 870 -42.63 6.03 -41.95
CA ALA A 870 -41.92 4.77 -41.81
C ALA A 870 -41.47 4.28 -43.19
N ALA A 871 -40.19 4.00 -43.35
CA ALA A 871 -39.61 3.46 -44.57
C ALA A 871 -38.86 2.15 -44.27
N LEU A 872 -39.32 1.05 -44.86
CA LEU A 872 -38.70 -0.27 -44.78
C LEU A 872 -38.06 -0.56 -46.15
N ASN A 873 -36.77 -0.29 -46.26
CA ASN A 873 -35.95 -0.59 -47.43
C ASN A 873 -35.29 -1.95 -47.21
N MET A 874 -36.02 -3.02 -47.48
CA MET A 874 -35.59 -4.38 -47.17
C MET A 874 -34.51 -4.87 -48.14
N GLY A 875 -34.49 -4.39 -49.38
CA GLY A 875 -33.46 -4.78 -50.35
C GLY A 875 -33.59 -6.26 -50.76
N ALA A 876 -32.58 -6.81 -51.44
CA ALA A 876 -32.74 -8.09 -52.14
C ALA A 876 -32.79 -9.30 -51.20
N GLY A 877 -33.72 -10.21 -51.42
CA GLY A 877 -33.88 -11.48 -50.71
C GLY A 877 -35.33 -11.74 -50.30
N ALA A 878 -35.56 -12.78 -49.50
CA ALA A 878 -36.91 -13.11 -49.04
C ALA A 878 -37.22 -12.34 -47.76
N ASN A 879 -37.98 -11.24 -47.85
CA ASN A 879 -38.18 -10.35 -46.72
C ASN A 879 -39.61 -10.44 -46.18
N SER A 880 -39.78 -10.17 -44.89
CA SER A 880 -41.08 -10.23 -44.24
C SER A 880 -41.35 -9.03 -43.34
N LEU A 881 -42.54 -8.45 -43.45
CA LEU A 881 -43.15 -7.61 -42.43
C LEU A 881 -44.40 -8.33 -41.90
N ILE A 882 -44.36 -8.75 -40.64
CA ILE A 882 -45.48 -9.39 -39.95
C ILE A 882 -45.93 -8.50 -38.80
N VAL A 883 -47.14 -7.98 -38.90
CA VAL A 883 -47.77 -7.19 -37.84
C VAL A 883 -48.86 -8.02 -37.20
N ASN A 884 -48.70 -8.32 -35.91
CA ASN A 884 -49.66 -8.97 -35.02
C ASN A 884 -50.03 -8.02 -33.88
N SER A 885 -50.41 -6.78 -34.23
CA SER A 885 -50.54 -5.70 -33.26
C SER A 885 -52.01 -5.40 -32.95
N PRO A 886 -52.37 -5.16 -31.67
CA PRO A 886 -53.69 -4.63 -31.36
C PRO A 886 -53.88 -3.21 -31.93
N ASN A 887 -52.82 -2.42 -32.04
CA ASN A 887 -52.85 -1.06 -32.58
C ASN A 887 -51.58 -0.79 -33.40
N PHE A 888 -51.72 -0.71 -34.71
CA PHE A 888 -50.64 -0.34 -35.63
C PHE A 888 -50.95 1.00 -36.30
N SER A 889 -50.12 2.02 -36.07
CA SER A 889 -50.39 3.37 -36.59
C SER A 889 -49.16 4.04 -37.18
N ILE A 890 -49.25 4.50 -38.42
CA ILE A 890 -48.23 5.30 -39.12
C ILE A 890 -48.93 6.52 -39.71
N THR A 891 -48.89 7.63 -38.98
CA THR A 891 -49.76 8.79 -39.26
C THR A 891 -49.42 9.55 -40.53
N SER A 892 -48.15 9.47 -41.01
CA SER A 892 -47.73 10.06 -42.29
C SER A 892 -47.66 8.99 -43.38
N GLY A 893 -46.49 8.67 -43.94
CA GLY A 893 -46.36 7.69 -45.02
C GLY A 893 -45.71 6.39 -44.54
N PHE A 894 -46.26 5.25 -44.94
CA PHE A 894 -45.62 3.95 -44.89
C PHE A 894 -45.05 3.59 -46.27
N GLY A 895 -43.75 3.32 -46.32
CA GLY A 895 -43.01 2.88 -47.50
C GLY A 895 -42.40 1.51 -47.28
N TYR A 896 -42.54 0.62 -48.26
CA TYR A 896 -41.86 -0.68 -48.31
C TYR A 896 -41.13 -0.84 -49.65
N THR A 897 -39.90 -1.33 -49.63
CA THR A 897 -39.10 -1.60 -50.84
C THR A 897 -38.28 -2.89 -50.72
N GLY A 898 -38.66 -3.94 -51.46
CA GLY A 898 -38.01 -5.26 -51.47
C GLY A 898 -37.09 -5.54 -52.68
N THR A 899 -37.25 -4.83 -53.79
CA THR A 899 -36.42 -4.96 -55.02
C THR A 899 -36.46 -6.32 -55.74
N SER A 900 -35.93 -7.41 -55.16
CA SER A 900 -35.93 -8.74 -55.77
C SER A 900 -35.93 -9.85 -54.70
N GLY A 901 -36.71 -10.89 -54.87
CA GLY A 901 -36.88 -11.98 -53.90
C GLY A 901 -38.36 -12.13 -53.53
N VAL A 902 -38.67 -12.95 -52.52
CA VAL A 902 -40.05 -13.18 -52.08
C VAL A 902 -40.37 -12.24 -50.93
N ASP A 903 -41.19 -11.23 -51.15
CA ASP A 903 -41.62 -10.30 -50.11
C ASP A 903 -42.98 -10.69 -49.53
N LEU A 904 -43.07 -10.78 -48.19
CA LEU A 904 -44.32 -10.99 -47.46
C LEU A 904 -44.62 -9.75 -46.61
N ILE A 905 -45.77 -9.12 -46.83
CA ILE A 905 -46.26 -7.99 -46.04
C ILE A 905 -47.62 -8.37 -45.49
N ARG A 906 -47.66 -8.76 -44.23
CA ARG A 906 -48.88 -9.23 -43.57
C ARG A 906 -49.22 -8.34 -42.38
N ILE A 907 -50.35 -7.64 -42.50
CA ILE A 907 -50.85 -6.75 -41.45
C ILE A 907 -52.11 -7.36 -40.84
N ASP A 908 -51.90 -8.09 -39.74
CA ASP A 908 -52.94 -8.67 -38.90
C ASP A 908 -53.16 -7.82 -37.64
N GLY A 909 -54.38 -7.87 -37.10
CA GLY A 909 -54.67 -7.24 -35.81
C GLY A 909 -56.03 -6.57 -35.74
N ALA A 910 -56.24 -5.79 -34.67
CA ALA A 910 -57.53 -5.14 -34.45
C ALA A 910 -57.65 -3.81 -35.22
N LEU A 911 -56.68 -2.92 -35.08
CA LEU A 911 -56.72 -1.58 -35.66
C LEU A 911 -55.42 -1.25 -36.41
N ALA A 912 -55.52 -0.91 -37.69
CA ALA A 912 -54.42 -0.38 -38.49
C ALA A 912 -54.75 1.00 -39.06
N SER A 913 -53.81 1.95 -38.99
CA SER A 913 -53.99 3.30 -39.52
C SER A 913 -52.74 3.80 -40.24
N PHE A 914 -52.91 4.32 -41.46
CA PHE A 914 -51.85 4.86 -42.30
C PHE A 914 -52.27 6.24 -42.83
N GLY A 915 -51.34 7.19 -42.96
CA GLY A 915 -51.62 8.40 -43.76
C GLY A 915 -51.60 8.06 -45.25
N SER A 916 -50.54 7.42 -45.74
CA SER A 916 -50.47 6.82 -47.08
C SER A 916 -49.62 5.55 -47.06
N MET A 917 -49.82 4.67 -48.04
CA MET A 917 -49.08 3.42 -48.19
C MET A 917 -48.47 3.34 -49.60
N ASN A 918 -47.16 3.09 -49.68
CA ASN A 918 -46.41 2.89 -50.91
C ASN A 918 -45.55 1.62 -50.80
N VAL A 919 -45.94 0.57 -51.49
CA VAL A 919 -45.34 -0.75 -51.41
C VAL A 919 -44.75 -1.09 -52.77
N ASN A 920 -43.43 -1.32 -52.81
CA ASN A 920 -42.70 -1.76 -53.99
C ASN A 920 -41.95 -3.06 -53.67
N THR A 921 -42.54 -4.19 -53.97
CA THR A 921 -41.92 -5.51 -53.74
C THR A 921 -40.88 -5.82 -54.81
N GLY A 922 -41.12 -5.39 -56.04
CA GLY A 922 -40.20 -5.63 -57.15
C GLY A 922 -40.31 -7.07 -57.66
N ASN A 923 -39.22 -7.67 -58.10
CA ASN A 923 -39.25 -8.98 -58.77
C ASN A 923 -39.34 -10.15 -57.78
N GLY A 924 -40.26 -11.07 -57.97
CA GLY A 924 -40.37 -12.33 -57.23
C GLY A 924 -41.82 -12.71 -56.98
N GLU A 925 -42.03 -13.74 -56.17
CA GLU A 925 -43.38 -14.08 -55.70
C GLU A 925 -43.65 -13.27 -54.44
N ASN A 926 -44.56 -12.30 -54.49
CA ASN A 926 -44.78 -11.36 -53.41
C ASN A 926 -46.23 -11.42 -52.92
N GLU A 927 -46.41 -11.18 -51.64
CA GLU A 927 -47.72 -11.18 -50.99
C GLU A 927 -47.87 -9.94 -50.10
N MET A 928 -48.96 -9.21 -50.28
CA MET A 928 -49.37 -8.11 -49.41
C MET A 928 -50.81 -8.33 -48.94
N THR A 929 -51.00 -8.50 -47.64
CA THR A 929 -52.30 -8.72 -47.01
C THR A 929 -52.59 -7.68 -45.93
N LEU A 930 -53.76 -7.04 -46.03
CA LEU A 930 -54.29 -6.10 -45.03
C LEU A 930 -55.51 -6.73 -44.34
N TRP A 931 -55.27 -7.61 -43.39
CA TRP A 931 -56.28 -8.42 -42.71
C TRP A 931 -56.69 -7.89 -41.33
N SER A 932 -56.42 -6.61 -41.03
CA SER A 932 -56.84 -6.04 -39.76
C SER A 932 -58.37 -5.84 -39.68
N THR A 933 -58.96 -5.97 -38.49
CA THR A 933 -60.42 -5.83 -38.28
C THR A 933 -60.93 -4.46 -38.77
N ALA A 934 -60.16 -3.40 -38.55
CA ALA A 934 -60.42 -2.10 -39.16
C ALA A 934 -59.11 -1.42 -39.62
N THR A 935 -59.03 -1.14 -40.92
CA THR A 935 -57.91 -0.43 -41.54
C THR A 935 -58.37 0.93 -42.07
N THR A 936 -57.67 2.01 -41.71
CA THR A 936 -57.89 3.34 -42.29
C THR A 936 -56.62 3.84 -42.99
N VAL A 937 -56.72 4.18 -44.27
CA VAL A 937 -55.67 4.82 -45.06
C VAL A 937 -56.13 6.22 -45.45
N GLY A 938 -55.54 7.25 -44.86
CA GLY A 938 -56.00 8.64 -45.00
C GLY A 938 -55.93 9.19 -46.42
N SER A 939 -54.98 8.75 -47.23
CA SER A 939 -54.77 9.16 -48.62
C SER A 939 -54.82 7.96 -49.56
N SER A 940 -53.67 7.39 -49.94
CA SER A 940 -53.59 6.39 -51.00
C SER A 940 -52.90 5.10 -50.58
N ILE A 941 -53.30 4.01 -51.22
CA ILE A 941 -52.55 2.75 -51.30
C ILE A 941 -51.94 2.67 -52.70
N GLN A 942 -50.62 2.54 -52.78
CA GLN A 942 -49.88 2.29 -54.01
C GLN A 942 -49.10 1.00 -53.86
N TYR A 943 -49.37 0.03 -54.73
CA TYR A 943 -48.62 -1.22 -54.83
C TYR A 943 -47.94 -1.28 -56.19
N THR A 944 -46.68 -1.69 -56.21
CA THR A 944 -45.89 -1.95 -57.43
C THR A 944 -45.16 -3.28 -57.27
N GLY A 945 -45.66 -4.29 -57.97
CA GLY A 945 -44.99 -5.57 -58.20
C GLY A 945 -44.01 -5.49 -59.36
N GLY A 946 -43.42 -6.63 -59.67
CA GLY A 946 -42.38 -6.78 -60.69
C GLY A 946 -42.65 -7.97 -61.59
N THR A 947 -41.64 -8.81 -61.82
CA THR A 947 -41.85 -10.12 -62.46
C THR A 947 -42.14 -11.19 -61.40
N GLY A 948 -43.13 -12.06 -61.60
CA GLY A 948 -43.45 -13.14 -60.67
C GLY A 948 -44.93 -13.14 -60.27
N LEU A 949 -45.31 -13.95 -59.27
CA LEU A 949 -46.68 -13.99 -58.73
C LEU A 949 -46.82 -12.88 -57.69
N ASP A 950 -47.60 -11.84 -57.98
CA ASP A 950 -47.93 -10.80 -57.01
C ASP A 950 -49.36 -10.98 -56.49
N ILE A 951 -49.53 -11.19 -55.18
CA ILE A 951 -50.81 -11.31 -54.48
C ILE A 951 -51.02 -10.08 -53.60
N VAL A 952 -52.10 -9.35 -53.83
CA VAL A 952 -52.48 -8.18 -53.03
C VAL A 952 -53.90 -8.35 -52.54
N GLU A 953 -54.08 -8.47 -51.22
CA GLU A 953 -55.38 -8.55 -50.58
C GLU A 953 -55.61 -7.34 -49.67
N LEU A 954 -56.64 -6.56 -50.00
CA LEU A 954 -57.06 -5.37 -49.29
C LEU A 954 -58.40 -5.68 -48.59
N GLY A 955 -58.32 -6.05 -47.30
CA GLY A 955 -59.44 -6.61 -46.54
C GLY A 955 -59.28 -8.12 -46.33
N ASP A 956 -60.01 -8.69 -45.37
CA ASP A 956 -59.94 -10.11 -45.00
C ASP A 956 -61.02 -10.92 -45.73
N PHE A 957 -60.57 -11.86 -46.58
CA PHE A 957 -61.43 -12.77 -47.34
C PHE A 957 -61.85 -14.01 -46.55
N GLU A 958 -61.16 -14.33 -45.46
CA GLU A 958 -61.43 -15.51 -44.63
C GLU A 958 -62.42 -15.19 -43.51
N ASN A 959 -62.43 -13.96 -43.00
CA ASN A 959 -63.32 -13.53 -41.91
C ASN A 959 -64.23 -12.36 -42.33
N ALA A 960 -65.54 -12.61 -42.35
CA ALA A 960 -66.54 -11.57 -42.56
C ALA A 960 -66.47 -10.51 -41.44
N GLY A 961 -66.44 -9.23 -41.80
CA GLY A 961 -66.51 -8.12 -40.84
C GLY A 961 -65.28 -7.20 -40.78
N THR A 962 -64.35 -7.27 -41.74
CA THR A 962 -63.32 -6.24 -41.89
C THR A 962 -63.88 -4.96 -42.49
N SER A 963 -63.37 -3.82 -42.03
CA SER A 963 -63.66 -2.51 -42.62
C SER A 963 -62.37 -1.84 -43.08
N LEU A 964 -62.23 -1.67 -44.40
CA LEU A 964 -61.13 -0.91 -44.99
C LEU A 964 -61.66 0.44 -45.49
N SER A 965 -61.05 1.55 -45.09
CA SER A 965 -61.36 2.87 -45.65
C SER A 965 -60.12 3.50 -46.27
N VAL A 966 -60.23 3.95 -47.53
CA VAL A 966 -59.14 4.61 -48.27
C VAL A 966 -59.60 5.98 -48.75
N GLY A 967 -58.81 7.02 -48.46
CA GLY A 967 -59.19 8.41 -48.68
C GLY A 967 -59.29 8.85 -50.15
N THR A 968 -58.34 8.47 -51.01
CA THR A 968 -58.24 9.06 -52.37
C THR A 968 -57.96 8.06 -53.49
N LEU A 969 -57.09 7.07 -53.29
CA LEU A 969 -56.63 6.23 -54.39
C LEU A 969 -56.20 4.86 -53.89
N VAL A 970 -56.65 3.81 -54.56
CA VAL A 970 -56.01 2.49 -54.54
C VAL A 970 -55.43 2.26 -55.94
N ASN A 971 -54.12 2.15 -56.05
CA ASN A 971 -53.42 1.91 -57.32
C ASN A 971 -52.51 0.69 -57.17
N VAL A 972 -52.88 -0.41 -57.82
CA VAL A 972 -52.15 -1.67 -57.79
C VAL A 972 -51.58 -1.93 -59.17
N GLN A 973 -50.26 -1.87 -59.28
CA GLN A 973 -49.50 -2.24 -60.48
C GLN A 973 -48.90 -3.61 -60.21
N MET A 974 -49.53 -4.67 -60.71
CA MET A 974 -49.14 -6.04 -60.38
C MET A 974 -47.93 -6.55 -61.18
N GLY A 975 -47.55 -5.91 -62.29
CA GLY A 975 -46.37 -6.32 -63.06
C GLY A 975 -46.61 -7.49 -64.02
N ASP A 976 -45.58 -8.29 -64.29
CA ASP A 976 -45.59 -9.42 -65.25
C ASP A 976 -45.57 -10.77 -64.50
N GLY A 977 -46.68 -11.52 -64.56
CA GLY A 977 -46.81 -12.86 -63.98
C GLY A 977 -48.27 -13.19 -63.68
N ALA A 978 -48.54 -14.31 -63.00
CA ALA A 978 -49.92 -14.68 -62.64
C ALA A 978 -50.29 -13.94 -61.38
N ASN A 979 -50.97 -12.80 -61.47
CA ASN A 979 -51.17 -11.94 -60.32
C ASN A 979 -52.59 -12.03 -59.75
N ALA A 980 -52.76 -11.66 -58.49
CA ALA A 980 -54.06 -11.59 -57.83
C ALA A 980 -54.24 -10.28 -57.06
N LEU A 981 -55.35 -9.59 -57.29
CA LEU A 981 -55.84 -8.50 -56.46
C LEU A 981 -57.19 -8.88 -55.87
N GLY A 982 -57.28 -8.92 -54.54
CA GLY A 982 -58.52 -8.98 -53.79
C GLY A 982 -58.79 -7.67 -53.08
N VAL A 983 -59.99 -7.11 -53.24
CA VAL A 983 -60.50 -5.98 -52.46
C VAL A 983 -61.84 -6.39 -51.84
N ILE A 984 -61.94 -6.40 -50.51
CA ILE A 984 -63.16 -6.80 -49.81
C ILE A 984 -63.50 -5.85 -48.67
N GLY A 985 -64.80 -5.59 -48.46
CA GLY A 985 -65.28 -4.75 -47.35
C GLY A 985 -64.69 -3.34 -47.35
N ALA A 986 -64.31 -2.83 -48.53
CA ALA A 986 -63.55 -1.59 -48.67
C ALA A 986 -64.43 -0.42 -49.09
N THR A 987 -64.24 0.73 -48.44
CA THR A 987 -64.75 2.04 -48.87
C THR A 987 -63.59 2.87 -49.41
N VAL A 988 -63.45 2.91 -50.73
CA VAL A 988 -62.47 3.75 -51.44
C VAL A 988 -63.17 5.04 -51.85
N ASN A 989 -62.90 6.14 -51.16
CA ASN A 989 -63.58 7.42 -51.42
C ASN A 989 -63.21 8.05 -52.77
N GLY A 990 -62.06 7.69 -53.35
CA GLY A 990 -61.65 8.09 -54.69
C GLY A 990 -61.54 6.90 -55.65
N SER A 991 -60.48 6.84 -56.46
CA SER A 991 -60.38 5.86 -57.56
C SER A 991 -59.76 4.54 -57.13
N LEU A 992 -60.16 3.46 -57.79
CA LEU A 992 -59.52 2.14 -57.74
C LEU A 992 -58.87 1.89 -59.10
N THR A 993 -57.60 1.51 -59.14
CA THR A 993 -56.88 1.16 -60.36
C THR A 993 -56.12 -0.13 -60.14
N ALA A 994 -56.33 -1.10 -61.03
CA ALA A 994 -55.63 -2.38 -61.05
C ALA A 994 -55.05 -2.56 -62.44
N ASN A 995 -53.72 -2.65 -62.54
CA ASN A 995 -53.03 -2.83 -63.81
C ASN A 995 -52.11 -4.04 -63.73
N SER A 996 -52.27 -4.96 -64.68
CA SER A 996 -51.31 -6.01 -64.98
C SER A 996 -50.58 -5.68 -66.28
N THR A 997 -49.29 -6.00 -66.33
CA THR A 997 -48.48 -5.92 -67.55
C THR A 997 -48.12 -7.30 -68.08
N LEU A 998 -48.83 -8.35 -67.65
CA LEU A 998 -48.57 -9.74 -68.06
C LEU A 998 -48.36 -9.84 -69.58
N THR A 999 -47.29 -10.50 -70.00
CA THR A 999 -46.94 -10.68 -71.42
C THR A 999 -47.04 -12.13 -71.91
N ARG A 1000 -47.43 -13.07 -71.02
CA ARG A 1000 -47.37 -14.53 -71.28
C ARG A 1000 -48.75 -15.20 -71.23
N ARG A 1001 -49.19 -15.74 -72.37
CA ARG A 1001 -50.53 -16.33 -72.60
C ARG A 1001 -50.97 -17.52 -71.73
N LEU A 1002 -50.12 -18.12 -70.90
CA LEU A 1002 -50.44 -19.33 -70.11
C LEU A 1002 -50.64 -19.07 -68.61
N MET A 1003 -50.50 -17.83 -68.18
CA MET A 1003 -50.69 -17.41 -66.79
C MET A 1003 -52.01 -16.66 -66.67
N ALA A 1004 -52.61 -16.68 -65.49
CA ALA A 1004 -53.88 -16.04 -65.24
C ALA A 1004 -53.78 -14.95 -64.19
N ASP A 1005 -54.31 -13.77 -64.52
CA ASP A 1005 -54.47 -12.69 -63.57
C ASP A 1005 -55.89 -12.70 -63.00
N VAL A 1006 -56.04 -12.37 -61.72
CA VAL A 1006 -57.34 -12.37 -61.03
C VAL A 1006 -57.54 -11.05 -60.30
N VAL A 1007 -58.65 -10.37 -60.57
CA VAL A 1007 -59.10 -9.19 -59.82
C VAL A 1007 -60.47 -9.47 -59.23
N ARG A 1008 -60.57 -9.47 -57.90
CA ARG A 1008 -61.81 -9.64 -57.14
C ARG A 1008 -62.11 -8.37 -56.37
N VAL A 1009 -63.32 -7.83 -56.52
CA VAL A 1009 -63.80 -6.70 -55.71
C VAL A 1009 -65.16 -7.08 -55.13
N TYR A 1010 -65.19 -7.34 -53.82
CA TYR A 1010 -66.36 -7.83 -53.12
C TYR A 1010 -66.82 -6.84 -52.04
N GLU A 1011 -68.13 -6.66 -51.86
CA GLU A 1011 -68.72 -5.87 -50.77
C GLU A 1011 -68.08 -4.47 -50.59
N SER A 1012 -67.67 -3.85 -51.69
CA SER A 1012 -66.83 -2.65 -51.67
C SER A 1012 -67.49 -1.49 -52.41
N SER A 1013 -67.24 -0.26 -51.95
CA SER A 1013 -67.69 0.97 -52.60
C SER A 1013 -66.49 1.78 -53.08
N VAL A 1014 -66.54 2.21 -54.34
CA VAL A 1014 -65.54 3.09 -54.97
C VAL A 1014 -66.24 4.37 -55.43
N GLY A 1015 -65.91 5.49 -54.78
CA GLY A 1015 -66.50 6.81 -55.04
C GLY A 1015 -65.96 7.50 -56.30
N GLY A 1016 -64.77 7.11 -56.77
CA GLY A 1016 -64.14 7.56 -58.01
C GLY A 1016 -64.23 6.51 -59.14
N ALA A 1017 -63.33 6.62 -60.12
CA ALA A 1017 -63.30 5.67 -61.23
C ALA A 1017 -62.63 4.37 -60.82
N THR A 1018 -63.23 3.24 -61.19
CA THR A 1018 -62.63 1.90 -61.13
C THR A 1018 -62.04 1.57 -62.49
N ASN A 1019 -60.72 1.51 -62.61
CA ASN A 1019 -60.02 1.17 -63.85
C ASN A 1019 -59.27 -0.14 -63.67
N ILE A 1020 -59.70 -1.18 -64.39
CA ILE A 1020 -59.06 -2.49 -64.38
C ILE A 1020 -58.48 -2.71 -65.78
N THR A 1021 -57.16 -2.83 -65.89
CA THR A 1021 -56.47 -3.16 -67.13
C THR A 1021 -55.63 -4.39 -66.92
N MET A 1022 -55.89 -5.44 -67.68
CA MET A 1022 -55.19 -6.71 -67.58
C MET A 1022 -54.21 -6.87 -68.75
N GLY A 1023 -53.27 -7.81 -68.61
CA GLY A 1023 -52.24 -8.06 -69.61
C GLY A 1023 -52.67 -9.07 -70.68
N SER A 1024 -51.69 -9.77 -71.25
CA SER A 1024 -51.90 -10.90 -72.16
C SER A 1024 -51.82 -12.23 -71.43
N GLY A 1025 -52.92 -12.95 -71.28
CA GLY A 1025 -53.09 -14.17 -70.49
C GLY A 1025 -54.57 -14.35 -70.19
N THR A 1026 -54.98 -15.46 -69.57
CA THR A 1026 -56.38 -15.65 -69.16
C THR A 1026 -56.67 -14.80 -67.93
N SER A 1027 -57.50 -13.78 -68.04
CA SER A 1027 -57.80 -12.87 -66.94
C SER A 1027 -59.17 -13.15 -66.34
N ILE A 1028 -59.32 -12.99 -65.02
CA ILE A 1028 -60.60 -13.08 -64.33
C ILE A 1028 -60.85 -11.78 -63.59
N VAL A 1029 -61.93 -11.08 -63.94
CA VAL A 1029 -62.43 -9.91 -63.22
C VAL A 1029 -63.77 -10.27 -62.59
N ASP A 1030 -63.85 -10.22 -61.27
CA ASP A 1030 -65.00 -10.68 -60.52
C ASP A 1030 -65.46 -9.59 -59.54
N LEU A 1031 -66.63 -9.01 -59.81
CA LEU A 1031 -67.21 -7.91 -59.07
C LEU A 1031 -68.51 -8.36 -58.41
N GLN A 1032 -68.57 -8.33 -57.07
CA GLN A 1032 -69.71 -8.84 -56.30
C GLN A 1032 -70.14 -7.85 -55.23
N SER A 1033 -71.43 -7.53 -55.16
CA SER A 1033 -72.00 -6.59 -54.19
C SER A 1033 -71.25 -5.25 -54.13
N VAL A 1034 -70.84 -4.71 -55.28
CA VAL A 1034 -70.03 -3.48 -55.35
C VAL A 1034 -70.87 -2.23 -55.54
N THR A 1035 -70.38 -1.07 -55.13
CA THR A 1035 -70.98 0.23 -55.51
C THR A 1035 -69.91 1.09 -56.18
N LEU A 1036 -69.98 1.24 -57.51
CA LEU A 1036 -68.95 1.91 -58.31
C LEU A 1036 -69.48 3.20 -58.93
N ALA A 1037 -68.72 4.30 -58.85
CA ALA A 1037 -69.12 5.57 -59.45
C ALA A 1037 -68.91 5.62 -60.97
N ALA A 1038 -67.86 5.01 -61.50
CA ALA A 1038 -67.67 4.71 -62.92
C ALA A 1038 -66.71 3.53 -63.04
N ALA A 1039 -66.81 2.71 -64.08
CA ALA A 1039 -65.97 1.53 -64.23
C ALA A 1039 -65.49 1.35 -65.68
N THR A 1040 -64.20 1.12 -65.85
CA THR A 1040 -63.57 0.71 -67.11
C THR A 1040 -62.82 -0.59 -66.86
N ILE A 1041 -63.15 -1.64 -67.61
CA ILE A 1041 -62.52 -2.95 -67.55
C ILE A 1041 -61.95 -3.24 -68.93
N ASN A 1042 -60.67 -3.56 -69.00
CA ASN A 1042 -59.96 -3.97 -70.20
C ASN A 1042 -59.21 -5.25 -69.87
N THR A 1043 -59.62 -6.39 -70.42
CA THR A 1043 -59.01 -7.69 -70.07
C THR A 1043 -57.82 -8.07 -70.95
N GLY A 1044 -57.56 -7.32 -72.03
CA GLY A 1044 -56.33 -7.45 -72.79
C GLY A 1044 -56.38 -8.57 -73.84
N ALA A 1045 -55.48 -9.55 -73.76
CA ALA A 1045 -55.40 -10.61 -74.76
C ALA A 1045 -55.36 -11.98 -74.10
N GLY A 1046 -56.36 -12.84 -74.28
CA GLY A 1046 -56.52 -14.01 -73.43
C GLY A 1046 -57.72 -14.86 -73.79
N SER A 1047 -58.03 -15.83 -72.93
CA SER A 1047 -59.42 -16.27 -72.80
C SER A 1047 -59.87 -15.75 -71.46
N ASP A 1048 -60.51 -14.59 -71.47
CA ASP A 1048 -60.80 -13.77 -70.30
C ASP A 1048 -62.22 -13.99 -69.79
N MET A 1049 -62.44 -13.67 -68.52
CA MET A 1049 -63.71 -13.84 -67.84
C MET A 1049 -64.06 -12.60 -67.00
N VAL A 1050 -65.24 -12.02 -67.23
CA VAL A 1050 -65.80 -10.92 -66.43
C VAL A 1050 -67.09 -11.39 -65.77
N LEU A 1051 -67.13 -11.39 -64.44
CA LEU A 1051 -68.25 -11.83 -63.62
C LEU A 1051 -68.80 -10.66 -62.82
N LEU A 1052 -70.10 -10.38 -62.97
CA LEU A 1052 -70.80 -9.29 -62.28
C LEU A 1052 -71.98 -9.86 -61.50
N ASP A 1053 -71.89 -9.91 -60.16
CA ASP A 1053 -72.90 -10.50 -59.27
C ASP A 1053 -73.42 -11.88 -59.70
N ASN A 1054 -72.53 -12.85 -59.82
CA ASN A 1054 -72.88 -14.19 -60.30
C ASN A 1054 -73.00 -15.26 -59.21
N ILE A 1055 -72.71 -14.94 -57.94
CA ILE A 1055 -72.74 -15.89 -56.82
C ILE A 1055 -73.76 -15.49 -55.73
N SER A 1056 -74.32 -16.48 -55.02
CA SER A 1056 -75.36 -16.27 -53.99
C SER A 1056 -74.83 -16.05 -52.58
N SER A 1057 -73.55 -16.34 -52.34
CA SER A 1057 -72.97 -16.37 -50.99
C SER A 1057 -72.68 -15.00 -50.42
N ILE A 1058 -72.79 -13.94 -51.23
CA ILE A 1058 -72.51 -12.55 -50.85
C ILE A 1058 -73.82 -11.76 -50.90
N ALA A 1059 -74.18 -11.12 -49.79
CA ALA A 1059 -75.48 -10.47 -49.63
C ALA A 1059 -75.44 -9.01 -50.10
N GLY A 1060 -75.91 -8.75 -51.31
CA GLY A 1060 -75.93 -7.40 -51.88
C GLY A 1060 -75.97 -7.47 -53.40
N GLY A 1061 -76.60 -6.49 -54.03
CA GLY A 1061 -76.49 -6.32 -55.49
C GLY A 1061 -75.47 -5.24 -55.80
N SER A 1062 -74.82 -5.34 -56.95
CA SER A 1062 -73.86 -4.38 -57.46
C SER A 1062 -74.59 -3.20 -58.08
N THR A 1063 -74.09 -2.01 -57.81
CA THR A 1063 -74.64 -0.75 -58.32
C THR A 1063 -73.55 0.02 -59.06
N PHE A 1064 -73.79 0.29 -60.33
CA PHE A 1064 -72.91 1.06 -61.21
C PHE A 1064 -73.57 2.42 -61.46
N ASN A 1065 -73.11 3.45 -60.74
CA ASN A 1065 -73.75 4.78 -60.74
C ASN A 1065 -73.37 5.65 -61.95
N GLY A 1066 -72.25 5.37 -62.59
CA GLY A 1066 -71.78 6.06 -63.80
C GLY A 1066 -71.46 5.06 -64.91
N ALA A 1067 -70.77 5.54 -65.94
CA ALA A 1067 -70.55 4.74 -67.15
C ALA A 1067 -69.75 3.47 -66.83
N LEU A 1068 -70.21 2.34 -67.37
CA LEU A 1068 -69.50 1.06 -67.38
C LEU A 1068 -69.01 0.79 -68.80
N SER A 1069 -67.70 0.64 -68.97
CA SER A 1069 -67.07 0.24 -70.23
C SER A 1069 -66.29 -1.05 -70.01
N ILE A 1070 -66.58 -2.08 -70.80
CA ILE A 1070 -65.89 -3.37 -70.77
C ILE A 1070 -65.34 -3.64 -72.17
N ASN A 1071 -64.03 -3.88 -72.26
CA ASN A 1071 -63.35 -4.33 -73.46
C ASN A 1071 -62.73 -5.69 -73.15
N LEU A 1072 -63.22 -6.74 -73.80
CA LEU A 1072 -62.72 -8.10 -73.61
C LEU A 1072 -61.41 -8.35 -74.39
N GLY A 1073 -61.19 -7.59 -75.46
CA GLY A 1073 -59.90 -7.49 -76.13
C GLY A 1073 -59.68 -8.58 -77.18
N THR A 1074 -58.68 -9.45 -77.06
CA THR A 1074 -58.41 -10.47 -78.09
C THR A 1074 -58.39 -11.89 -77.53
N GLY A 1075 -59.20 -12.77 -78.09
CA GLY A 1075 -59.27 -14.20 -77.83
C GLY A 1075 -60.72 -14.63 -77.57
N ASP A 1076 -60.94 -15.79 -76.96
CA ASP A 1076 -62.31 -16.28 -76.73
C ASP A 1076 -62.73 -15.93 -75.29
N ASP A 1077 -63.52 -14.87 -75.14
CA ASP A 1077 -63.81 -14.26 -73.84
C ASP A 1077 -65.25 -14.48 -73.35
N PHE A 1078 -65.45 -14.37 -72.04
CA PHE A 1078 -66.74 -14.64 -71.38
C PHE A 1078 -67.14 -13.52 -70.41
N LEU A 1079 -68.29 -12.89 -70.65
CA LEU A 1079 -68.93 -11.99 -69.69
C LEU A 1079 -70.22 -12.61 -69.14
N TYR A 1080 -70.37 -12.57 -67.81
CA TYR A 1080 -71.58 -13.03 -67.14
C TYR A 1080 -72.06 -12.02 -66.09
N ALA A 1081 -73.25 -11.48 -66.30
CA ALA A 1081 -73.89 -10.53 -65.39
C ALA A 1081 -75.19 -11.10 -64.81
N GLY A 1082 -75.21 -11.29 -63.49
CA GLY A 1082 -76.30 -11.93 -62.74
C GLY A 1082 -76.12 -13.44 -62.58
N SER A 1083 -77.15 -14.12 -62.10
CA SER A 1083 -77.12 -15.56 -61.81
C SER A 1083 -78.29 -16.35 -62.42
N SER A 1084 -78.03 -17.55 -62.95
CA SER A 1084 -79.01 -18.53 -63.43
C SER A 1084 -78.76 -19.91 -62.79
N PRO A 1085 -79.70 -20.47 -61.99
CA PRO A 1085 -81.00 -19.90 -61.63
C PRO A 1085 -80.87 -18.60 -60.80
N PRO A 1086 -81.89 -17.73 -60.76
CA PRO A 1086 -81.85 -16.48 -59.99
C PRO A 1086 -81.53 -16.72 -58.52
N LEU A 1087 -80.43 -16.17 -58.04
CA LEU A 1087 -79.96 -16.24 -56.67
C LEU A 1087 -80.37 -14.98 -55.92
N ALA A 1088 -80.83 -15.13 -54.67
CA ALA A 1088 -81.24 -13.99 -53.86
C ALA A 1088 -80.02 -13.13 -53.49
N GLY A 1089 -79.94 -11.93 -54.06
CA GLY A 1089 -78.81 -10.99 -53.86
C GLY A 1089 -78.05 -10.69 -55.15
N ALA A 1090 -77.96 -11.65 -56.08
CA ALA A 1090 -77.21 -11.55 -57.33
C ALA A 1090 -77.92 -10.68 -58.39
N SER A 1091 -77.83 -9.35 -58.26
CA SER A 1091 -78.48 -8.39 -59.18
C SER A 1091 -77.67 -7.14 -59.40
N ASN A 1092 -77.51 -6.74 -60.66
CA ASN A 1092 -76.79 -5.53 -61.02
C ASN A 1092 -77.74 -4.36 -61.34
N ALA A 1093 -77.43 -3.16 -60.85
CA ALA A 1093 -78.12 -1.92 -61.20
C ALA A 1093 -77.19 -0.99 -61.97
N PHE A 1094 -77.43 -0.82 -63.27
CA PHE A 1094 -76.66 0.03 -64.17
C PHE A 1094 -77.39 1.37 -64.39
N ASN A 1095 -77.01 2.39 -63.63
CA ASN A 1095 -77.70 3.68 -63.61
C ASN A 1095 -77.23 4.67 -64.69
N SER A 1096 -76.32 4.25 -65.58
CA SER A 1096 -75.76 5.05 -66.67
C SER A 1096 -75.50 4.18 -67.91
N THR A 1097 -74.75 4.69 -68.88
CA THR A 1097 -74.40 3.99 -70.12
C THR A 1097 -73.53 2.76 -69.84
N VAL A 1098 -73.88 1.65 -70.47
CA VAL A 1098 -73.10 0.40 -70.47
C VAL A 1098 -72.60 0.13 -71.89
N SER A 1099 -71.28 -0.03 -72.05
CA SER A 1099 -70.64 -0.38 -73.32
C SER A 1099 -69.81 -1.65 -73.14
N ILE A 1100 -70.03 -2.63 -74.00
CA ILE A 1100 -69.30 -3.90 -74.02
C ILE A 1100 -68.78 -4.12 -75.43
N ASP A 1101 -67.46 -4.25 -75.56
CA ASP A 1101 -66.77 -4.63 -76.79
C ASP A 1101 -66.13 -5.99 -76.56
N GLY A 1102 -66.54 -7.01 -77.32
CA GLY A 1102 -65.88 -8.33 -77.25
C GLY A 1102 -64.49 -8.30 -77.88
N GLY A 1103 -64.27 -7.40 -78.85
CA GLY A 1103 -62.99 -7.24 -79.52
C GLY A 1103 -62.79 -8.25 -80.64
N THR A 1104 -61.81 -9.16 -80.54
CA THR A 1104 -61.54 -10.15 -81.59
C THR A 1104 -61.47 -11.58 -81.06
N GLY A 1105 -62.37 -12.45 -81.52
CA GLY A 1105 -62.36 -13.88 -81.24
C GLY A 1105 -63.79 -14.42 -81.22
N THR A 1106 -64.08 -15.44 -80.40
CA THR A 1106 -65.46 -15.89 -80.15
C THR A 1106 -65.89 -15.47 -78.76
N ASP A 1107 -66.57 -14.33 -78.67
CA ASP A 1107 -66.91 -13.70 -77.40
C ASP A 1107 -68.36 -14.00 -77.00
N THR A 1108 -68.54 -14.41 -75.75
CA THR A 1108 -69.85 -14.76 -75.18
C THR A 1108 -70.22 -13.76 -74.10
N VAL A 1109 -71.35 -13.09 -74.30
CA VAL A 1109 -71.92 -12.15 -73.32
C VAL A 1109 -73.28 -12.68 -72.88
N LEU A 1110 -73.38 -13.04 -71.61
CA LEU A 1110 -74.61 -13.51 -70.97
C LEU A 1110 -75.08 -12.48 -69.94
N ILE A 1111 -76.13 -11.76 -70.29
CA ILE A 1111 -76.76 -10.76 -69.42
C ILE A 1111 -78.18 -11.25 -69.16
N LEU A 1112 -78.41 -11.84 -67.98
CA LEU A 1112 -79.68 -12.48 -67.70
C LEU A 1112 -80.83 -11.45 -67.62
N ASP A 1113 -81.81 -11.64 -68.52
CA ASP A 1113 -82.93 -10.76 -68.87
C ASP A 1113 -84.04 -10.70 -67.78
N PRO A 1114 -84.80 -9.58 -67.65
CA PRO A 1114 -85.64 -9.26 -66.50
C PRO A 1114 -87.06 -9.86 -66.52
N THR A 1115 -87.36 -10.86 -67.36
CA THR A 1115 -88.74 -11.38 -67.52
C THR A 1115 -89.16 -12.44 -66.48
N SER A 1116 -88.45 -12.59 -65.36
CA SER A 1116 -88.81 -13.51 -64.28
C SER A 1116 -89.83 -12.90 -63.28
N PRO A 1117 -90.57 -13.71 -62.49
CA PRO A 1117 -91.72 -13.25 -61.70
C PRO A 1117 -91.37 -12.18 -60.63
N PRO A 1118 -92.36 -11.37 -60.18
CA PRO A 1118 -92.16 -10.31 -59.18
C PRO A 1118 -91.58 -10.88 -57.87
N GLY A 1119 -90.38 -10.43 -57.50
CA GLY A 1119 -89.64 -10.89 -56.31
C GLY A 1119 -88.20 -11.34 -56.59
N SER A 1120 -87.84 -11.59 -57.85
CA SER A 1120 -86.46 -11.78 -58.33
C SER A 1120 -85.76 -10.42 -58.46
N ARG A 1121 -84.57 -10.24 -57.86
CA ARG A 1121 -83.75 -9.06 -58.12
C ARG A 1121 -83.08 -9.26 -59.48
N ASN A 1122 -83.35 -8.37 -60.44
CA ASN A 1122 -82.95 -8.50 -61.84
C ASN A 1122 -81.87 -7.47 -62.20
N ASN A 1123 -81.14 -7.72 -63.29
CA ASN A 1123 -80.29 -6.69 -63.91
C ASN A 1123 -81.17 -5.53 -64.40
N THR A 1124 -80.85 -4.29 -64.02
CA THR A 1124 -81.59 -3.08 -64.41
C THR A 1124 -80.69 -2.10 -65.15
N PHE A 1125 -81.20 -1.52 -66.24
CA PHE A 1125 -80.43 -0.63 -67.11
C PHE A 1125 -81.14 0.70 -67.30
N ALA A 1126 -80.43 1.82 -67.08
CA ALA A 1126 -80.93 3.16 -67.36
C ALA A 1126 -81.02 3.47 -68.87
N SER A 1127 -80.22 2.78 -69.69
CA SER A 1127 -80.21 2.83 -71.15
C SER A 1127 -79.84 1.48 -71.74
N THR A 1128 -80.28 1.19 -72.96
CA THR A 1128 -79.89 -0.04 -73.67
C THR A 1128 -78.35 -0.17 -73.74
N PRO A 1129 -77.76 -1.31 -73.32
CA PRO A 1129 -76.34 -1.55 -73.46
C PRO A 1129 -75.89 -1.49 -74.93
N THR A 1130 -74.74 -0.90 -75.20
CA THR A 1130 -74.10 -0.95 -76.52
C THR A 1130 -73.16 -2.15 -76.58
N LEU A 1131 -73.43 -3.07 -77.49
CA LEU A 1131 -72.61 -4.26 -77.73
C LEU A 1131 -71.91 -4.12 -79.09
N SER A 1132 -70.60 -4.34 -79.15
CA SER A 1132 -69.83 -4.44 -80.38
C SER A 1132 -68.96 -5.68 -80.37
N ASN A 1133 -68.82 -6.32 -81.54
CA ASN A 1133 -67.97 -7.51 -81.71
C ASN A 1133 -68.26 -8.61 -80.66
N VAL A 1134 -69.54 -9.00 -80.53
CA VAL A 1134 -69.98 -10.09 -79.65
C VAL A 1134 -70.70 -11.12 -80.50
N GLU A 1135 -70.23 -12.36 -80.49
CA GLU A 1135 -70.73 -13.45 -81.35
C GLU A 1135 -71.89 -14.22 -80.71
N VAL A 1136 -71.88 -14.41 -79.39
CA VAL A 1136 -72.87 -15.20 -78.67
C VAL A 1136 -73.52 -14.36 -77.58
N LEU A 1137 -74.78 -13.98 -77.82
CA LEU A 1137 -75.60 -13.23 -76.87
C LEU A 1137 -76.65 -14.16 -76.24
N GLY A 1138 -76.67 -14.23 -74.91
CA GLY A 1138 -77.61 -15.03 -74.13
C GLY A 1138 -78.33 -14.25 -73.05
#